data_AF-A0AAE3DY23-F1
#
_entry.id   AF-A0AAE3DY23-F1
#
_cell.length_a   1.000
_cell.length_b   1.000
_cell.length_c   1.000
_cell.angle_alpha   90.00
_cell.angle_beta   90.00
_cell.angle_gamma   90.00
#
_symmetry.space_group_name_H-M   'P 1'
#
loop_
_entity.id
_entity.type
_entity.pdbx_description
1 polymer ?
#
loop_
_entity_poly.entity_id
_entity_poly.type
_entity_poly.pdbx_seq_one_letter_code
_entity_poly.pdbx_strand_id
1 'polypeptide(L)'
;MQKSFLSEIKEIPHTYTKINFDTSKIKNIDNIYEAYEIPRSEKIVAFIKSSIILAPLSLGGNIITDCAIYHHPSHDDWAEVNRVPFSELCRYVILQKNDMAEVVMVNSEEARIMRGDTVFGVNKAGIELIDFMKKMQSILIRKYTWAKEQNDNEYYEIVLVSAQGIKCGDLPEELDAALNELQKNKRLKKKIIFLRAEEKFRMSNQAEFKTFVSNIEDTAIRNMVENNIQTYIKSFISDLSNVEVEMNLEYLQKVHDNILNQNALSKDYNLILAYINIRLRNDEMYEDNILKDFDIGTRRNLDFFKGKYYNAQMKLVYEDIEEGITPPEECWDWTDSIGLTPLHYAIILNQTDVIVDFLRDKLWTISDDTDRLYDYSTVAFYLSVSYRQDICLLTTETLIKKKKYVDELKKECEDKRNQAKSIVDYTNKLQRELRIAYEERDYGAVQNLRVNIETLTEQSKNLREEIKDLQIEYNELEFEIKDELNDKINSVDLYIRELEKSDDEFVSLILAVFKNNELLYHILSDSTNDVLLYIYQSFLFVVPNDIRLNLMYYDNPFGEVKKNKQTKSEYKYSKRNTKSNSNNTNRYTCTLNVDRPYGSSWFSPQAHSDENILNAEYRKLAKQYHPDLCKQNDAKEIFQEITNEKNNILNNIG
;
A
#
# COMPACT_ATOMS: atom_id res chain seq x y z
N MET A 1 19.41 -40.06 26.08
CA MET A 1 18.29 -40.96 26.40
C MET A 1 17.04 -40.10 26.49
N GLN A 2 16.05 -40.31 25.61
CA GLN A 2 14.74 -39.66 25.75
C GLN A 2 14.10 -40.10 27.07
N LYS A 3 13.57 -39.13 27.83
CA LYS A 3 12.98 -39.39 29.13
C LYS A 3 11.57 -39.97 28.93
N SER A 4 11.36 -41.22 29.36
CA SER A 4 10.03 -41.83 29.39
C SER A 4 9.17 -41.19 30.48
N PHE A 5 7.91 -40.92 30.17
CA PHE A 5 6.87 -40.35 31.04
C PHE A 5 5.76 -41.36 31.35
N LEU A 6 6.04 -42.65 31.22
CA LEU A 6 5.07 -43.73 31.47
C LEU A 6 4.47 -43.67 32.89
N SER A 7 5.24 -43.23 33.89
CA SER A 7 4.75 -43.08 35.27
C SER A 7 3.66 -42.01 35.38
N GLU A 8 3.83 -40.88 34.69
CA GLU A 8 2.91 -39.76 34.67
C GLU A 8 1.61 -40.14 33.95
N ILE A 9 1.72 -40.83 32.81
CA ILE A 9 0.55 -41.30 32.05
C ILE A 9 -0.31 -42.23 32.90
N LYS A 10 0.31 -43.11 33.70
CA LYS A 10 -0.40 -44.04 34.60
C LYS A 10 -1.18 -43.34 35.73
N GLU A 11 -0.90 -42.08 36.03
CA GLU A 11 -1.67 -41.30 37.00
C GLU A 11 -2.97 -40.74 36.41
N ILE A 12 -3.10 -40.72 35.08
CA ILE A 12 -4.30 -40.25 34.41
C ILE A 12 -5.35 -41.37 34.47
N PRO A 13 -6.59 -41.12 34.96
CA PRO A 13 -7.64 -42.14 34.97
C PRO A 13 -7.97 -42.61 33.55
N HIS A 14 -7.83 -43.91 33.27
CA HIS A 14 -8.12 -44.51 31.96
C HIS A 14 -9.63 -44.70 31.74
N THR A 15 -10.44 -43.67 31.99
CA THR A 15 -11.92 -43.69 31.89
C THR A 15 -12.43 -43.22 30.51
N TYR A 16 -11.53 -43.05 29.55
CA TYR A 16 -11.81 -42.53 28.21
C TYR A 16 -12.52 -43.57 27.33
N THR A 17 -13.43 -43.12 26.47
CA THR A 17 -14.19 -43.99 25.56
C THR A 17 -13.58 -44.08 24.16
N LYS A 18 -12.80 -43.07 23.77
CA LYS A 18 -12.13 -42.94 22.47
C LYS A 18 -10.62 -43.14 22.57
N ILE A 19 -10.00 -42.76 23.69
CA ILE A 19 -8.59 -43.09 23.96
C ILE A 19 -8.49 -44.53 24.47
N ASN A 20 -7.79 -45.37 23.73
CA ASN A 20 -7.64 -46.79 24.06
C ASN A 20 -6.23 -47.10 24.57
N PHE A 21 -6.14 -47.46 25.85
CA PHE A 21 -4.89 -47.82 26.53
C PHE A 21 -4.52 -49.31 26.41
N ASP A 22 -5.42 -50.12 25.82
CA ASP A 22 -5.16 -51.52 25.55
C ASP A 22 -4.55 -51.67 24.15
N THR A 23 -3.23 -51.53 24.10
CA THR A 23 -2.44 -51.57 22.86
C THR A 23 -2.40 -52.96 22.21
N SER A 24 -2.81 -54.02 22.92
CA SER A 24 -2.95 -55.36 22.33
C SER A 24 -4.01 -55.41 21.21
N LYS A 25 -4.91 -54.41 21.16
CA LYS A 25 -5.91 -54.24 20.10
C LYS A 25 -5.36 -53.67 18.80
N ILE A 26 -4.11 -53.21 18.78
CA ILE A 26 -3.44 -52.75 17.56
C ILE A 26 -2.98 -53.97 16.77
N LYS A 27 -3.59 -54.21 15.60
CA LYS A 27 -3.12 -55.20 14.64
C LYS A 27 -1.92 -54.63 13.88
N ASN A 28 -0.86 -55.44 13.70
CA ASN A 28 0.37 -55.05 12.99
C ASN A 28 1.01 -53.78 13.56
N ILE A 29 1.44 -53.84 14.83
CA ILE A 29 2.03 -52.69 15.53
C ILE A 29 3.26 -52.11 14.79
N ASP A 30 4.03 -52.94 14.09
CA ASP A 30 5.19 -52.51 13.31
C ASP A 30 4.82 -51.53 12.20
N ASN A 31 3.67 -51.74 11.54
CA ASN A 31 3.16 -50.82 10.52
C ASN A 31 2.79 -49.47 11.12
N ILE A 32 2.39 -49.40 12.39
CA ILE A 32 2.08 -48.13 13.07
C ILE A 32 3.36 -47.37 13.39
N TYR A 33 4.41 -48.06 13.84
CA TYR A 33 5.72 -47.44 14.03
C TYR A 33 6.25 -46.83 12.73
N GLU A 34 6.10 -47.53 11.60
CA GLU A 34 6.50 -47.03 10.28
C GLU A 34 5.60 -45.89 9.80
N ALA A 35 4.27 -46.06 9.84
CA ALA A 35 3.32 -45.07 9.31
C ALA A 35 3.33 -43.73 10.05
N TYR A 36 3.66 -43.73 11.34
CA TYR A 36 3.77 -42.51 12.16
C TYR A 36 5.21 -42.06 12.38
N GLU A 37 6.19 -42.77 11.80
CA GLU A 37 7.62 -42.50 11.98
C GLU A 37 8.07 -42.49 13.46
N ILE A 38 7.47 -43.36 14.27
CA ILE A 38 7.74 -43.44 15.71
C ILE A 38 9.10 -44.13 15.92
N PRO A 39 10.03 -43.56 16.72
CA PRO A 39 11.27 -44.23 17.07
C PRO A 39 10.99 -45.55 17.79
N ARG A 40 11.70 -46.63 17.41
CA ARG A 40 11.55 -47.96 18.05
C ARG A 40 11.94 -47.98 19.53
N SER A 41 12.61 -46.94 20.02
CA SER A 41 12.91 -46.72 21.44
C SER A 41 11.71 -46.22 22.25
N GLU A 42 10.66 -45.68 21.62
CA GLU A 42 9.43 -45.25 22.27
C GLU A 42 8.42 -46.40 22.32
N LYS A 43 7.67 -46.48 23.42
CA LYS A 43 6.62 -47.48 23.60
C LYS A 43 5.25 -46.87 23.37
N ILE A 44 4.47 -47.41 22.44
CA ILE A 44 3.06 -47.03 22.28
C ILE A 44 2.29 -47.45 23.55
N VAL A 45 1.59 -46.49 24.17
CA VAL A 45 0.83 -46.70 25.42
C VAL A 45 -0.67 -46.51 25.22
N ALA A 46 -1.08 -45.69 24.27
CA ALA A 46 -2.48 -45.51 23.93
C ALA A 46 -2.64 -45.01 22.49
N PHE A 47 -3.86 -45.09 21.98
CA PHE A 47 -4.19 -44.60 20.64
C PHE A 47 -5.64 -44.12 20.56
N ILE A 48 -5.89 -43.23 19.60
CA ILE A 48 -7.22 -42.72 19.25
C ILE A 48 -7.44 -43.01 17.77
N LYS A 49 -8.50 -43.75 17.45
CA LYS A 49 -8.82 -44.09 16.05
C LYS A 49 -9.26 -42.88 15.22
N SER A 50 -9.13 -43.01 13.89
CA SER A 50 -9.71 -42.06 12.93
C SER A 50 -11.22 -41.87 13.14
N SER A 51 -11.70 -40.67 12.81
CA SER A 51 -13.12 -40.35 12.68
C SER A 51 -13.77 -41.03 11.47
N ILE A 52 -12.98 -41.46 10.49
CA ILE A 52 -13.44 -42.17 9.30
C ILE A 52 -13.83 -43.61 9.67
N ILE A 53 -15.09 -43.94 9.49
CA ILE A 53 -15.65 -45.27 9.75
C ILE A 53 -14.91 -46.30 8.88
N LEU A 54 -14.38 -47.36 9.51
CA LEU A 54 -13.59 -48.45 8.91
C LEU A 54 -12.16 -48.10 8.46
N ALA A 55 -11.69 -46.85 8.62
CA ALA A 55 -10.28 -46.55 8.37
C ALA A 55 -9.39 -47.21 9.45
N PRO A 56 -8.34 -47.98 9.05
CA PRO A 56 -7.34 -48.48 9.98
C PRO A 56 -6.56 -47.31 10.60
N LEU A 57 -5.99 -47.54 11.78
CA LEU A 57 -5.16 -46.55 12.49
C LEU A 57 -3.95 -46.10 11.65
N SER A 58 -3.46 -46.96 10.75
CA SER A 58 -2.40 -46.66 9.78
C SER A 58 -2.82 -45.73 8.63
N LEU A 59 -4.07 -45.26 8.63
CA LEU A 59 -4.60 -44.27 7.68
C LEU A 59 -5.17 -43.04 8.40
N GLY A 60 -4.97 -42.93 9.73
CA GLY A 60 -5.41 -41.78 10.50
C GLY A 60 -5.72 -42.06 11.97
N GLY A 61 -5.60 -41.01 12.79
CA GLY A 61 -5.78 -41.06 14.24
C GLY A 61 -4.57 -40.47 14.99
N ASN A 62 -4.60 -40.55 16.32
CA ASN A 62 -3.52 -40.09 17.18
C ASN A 62 -2.88 -41.25 17.92
N ILE A 63 -1.55 -41.26 18.03
CA ILE A 63 -0.79 -42.23 18.82
C ILE A 63 -0.20 -41.54 20.04
N ILE A 64 -0.29 -42.19 21.19
CA ILE A 64 0.32 -41.73 22.43
C ILE A 64 1.39 -42.75 22.79
N THR A 65 2.64 -42.32 22.83
CA THR A 65 3.76 -43.12 23.34
C THR A 65 4.05 -42.76 24.79
N ASP A 66 5.05 -43.39 25.39
CA ASP A 66 5.56 -42.98 26.68
C ASP A 66 6.39 -41.69 26.63
N CYS A 67 6.64 -41.12 25.44
CA CYS A 67 7.47 -39.93 25.25
C CYS A 67 6.74 -38.76 24.58
N ALA A 68 5.74 -39.02 23.73
CA ALA A 68 5.12 -38.02 22.88
C ALA A 68 3.69 -38.37 22.45
N ILE A 69 3.01 -37.40 21.85
CA ILE A 69 1.76 -37.56 21.11
C ILE A 69 2.04 -37.35 19.63
N TYR A 70 1.48 -38.20 18.78
CA TYR A 70 1.63 -38.12 17.34
C TYR A 70 0.26 -37.92 16.67
N HIS A 71 0.23 -37.11 15.61
CA HIS A 71 -0.81 -37.17 14.59
C HIS A 71 -0.27 -37.89 13.35
N HIS A 72 -1.16 -38.27 12.43
CA HIS A 72 -0.76 -39.06 11.27
C HIS A 72 -0.05 -38.18 10.23
N PRO A 73 1.10 -38.60 9.66
CA PRO A 73 1.87 -37.79 8.69
C PRO A 73 1.13 -37.42 7.39
N SER A 74 0.01 -38.07 7.09
CA SER A 74 -0.85 -37.70 5.94
C SER A 74 -1.58 -36.35 6.14
N HIS A 75 -1.40 -35.72 7.29
CA HIS A 75 -1.90 -34.40 7.62
C HIS A 75 -0.72 -33.43 7.78
N ASP A 76 0.10 -33.32 6.73
CA ASP A 76 1.21 -32.36 6.66
C ASP A 76 0.72 -30.90 6.68
N ASP A 77 -0.56 -30.69 6.36
CA ASP A 77 -1.28 -29.44 6.53
C ASP A 77 -1.57 -29.05 7.99
N TRP A 78 -1.47 -29.99 8.95
CA TRP A 78 -1.79 -29.73 10.36
C TRP A 78 -0.63 -29.17 11.17
N ALA A 79 0.60 -29.62 10.88
CA ALA A 79 1.85 -29.09 11.39
C ALA A 79 3.03 -29.68 10.60
N GLU A 80 4.15 -28.94 10.55
CA GLU A 80 5.39 -29.40 9.91
C GLU A 80 5.93 -30.71 10.53
N VAL A 81 5.72 -30.89 11.84
CA VAL A 81 6.21 -32.05 12.60
C VAL A 81 5.06 -32.81 13.24
N ASN A 82 4.96 -34.10 12.92
CA ASN A 82 3.87 -34.97 13.36
C ASN A 82 3.94 -35.41 14.84
N ARG A 83 4.93 -34.93 15.59
CA ARG A 83 5.32 -35.39 16.93
C ARG A 83 5.37 -34.23 17.92
N VAL A 84 4.68 -34.40 19.04
CA VAL A 84 4.70 -33.47 20.18
C VAL A 84 5.24 -34.18 21.42
N PRO A 85 6.52 -33.97 21.80
CA PRO A 85 7.07 -34.57 23.01
C PRO A 85 6.44 -34.01 24.30
N PHE A 86 6.28 -34.87 25.30
CA PHE A 86 5.78 -34.46 26.62
C PHE A 86 6.71 -33.47 27.33
N SER A 87 8.00 -33.46 26.99
CA SER A 87 8.96 -32.45 27.49
C SER A 87 8.68 -31.04 26.98
N GLU A 88 7.81 -30.88 25.99
CA GLU A 88 7.44 -29.60 25.40
C GLU A 88 5.94 -29.31 25.49
N LEU A 89 5.14 -30.28 25.95
CA LEU A 89 3.69 -30.15 26.04
C LEU A 89 3.25 -28.94 26.87
N CYS A 90 4.04 -28.53 27.86
CA CYS A 90 3.73 -27.37 28.71
C CYS A 90 3.99 -26.01 28.03
N ARG A 91 4.58 -25.97 26.82
CA ARG A 91 4.68 -24.79 25.93
C ARG A 91 3.41 -24.47 25.17
N TYR A 92 2.29 -25.14 25.45
CA TYR A 92 1.11 -24.98 24.62
C TYR A 92 -0.13 -24.71 25.47
N VAL A 93 -0.96 -23.79 25.00
CA VAL A 93 -2.35 -23.67 25.40
C VAL A 93 -3.16 -24.59 24.50
N ILE A 94 -3.87 -25.53 25.11
CA ILE A 94 -4.65 -26.54 24.39
C ILE A 94 -6.10 -26.08 24.31
N LEU A 95 -6.59 -25.96 23.08
CA LEU A 95 -7.86 -25.32 22.74
C LEU A 95 -8.73 -26.22 21.85
N GLN A 96 -10.03 -25.99 21.94
CA GLN A 96 -11.06 -26.46 21.01
C GLN A 96 -12.22 -25.47 21.09
N LYS A 97 -12.52 -24.81 19.97
CA LYS A 97 -13.46 -23.68 19.90
C LYS A 97 -14.88 -24.04 20.32
N ASN A 98 -15.34 -25.22 19.91
CA ASN A 98 -16.63 -25.80 20.26
C ASN A 98 -16.54 -27.33 20.24
N ASP A 99 -17.60 -28.01 20.65
CA ASP A 99 -17.64 -29.47 20.79
C ASP A 99 -17.50 -30.25 19.48
N MET A 100 -17.51 -29.59 18.32
CA MET A 100 -17.28 -30.18 16.99
C MET A 100 -15.93 -29.78 16.39
N ALA A 101 -15.31 -28.71 16.89
CA ALA A 101 -14.09 -28.14 16.33
C ALA A 101 -12.87 -29.06 16.49
N GLU A 102 -11.82 -28.70 15.77
CA GLU A 102 -10.49 -29.28 15.89
C GLU A 102 -9.86 -29.03 17.27
N VAL A 103 -8.87 -29.86 17.58
CA VAL A 103 -8.00 -29.71 18.74
C VAL A 103 -6.73 -29.00 18.29
N VAL A 104 -6.52 -27.80 18.81
CA VAL A 104 -5.38 -26.94 18.47
C VAL A 104 -4.49 -26.77 19.68
N MET A 105 -3.18 -26.79 19.45
CA MET A 105 -2.15 -26.45 20.42
C MET A 105 -1.49 -25.14 19.99
N VAL A 106 -1.62 -24.11 20.82
CA VAL A 106 -1.15 -22.76 20.51
C VAL A 106 0.00 -22.39 21.44
N ASN A 107 1.08 -21.88 20.87
CA ASN A 107 2.18 -21.23 21.61
C ASN A 107 2.39 -19.82 21.04
N SER A 108 3.43 -19.10 21.47
CA SER A 108 3.72 -17.74 21.00
C SER A 108 4.23 -17.65 19.56
N GLU A 109 4.65 -18.77 18.97
CA GLU A 109 5.30 -18.86 17.65
C GLU A 109 4.37 -19.45 16.58
N GLU A 110 3.48 -20.36 16.96
CA GLU A 110 2.68 -21.18 16.04
C GLU A 110 1.38 -21.72 16.68
N ALA A 111 0.48 -22.17 15.81
CA ALA A 111 -0.66 -23.00 16.15
C ALA A 111 -0.56 -24.34 15.40
N ARG A 112 -0.78 -25.45 16.11
CA ARG A 112 -0.70 -26.80 15.54
C ARG A 112 -2.01 -27.54 15.71
N ILE A 113 -2.52 -28.11 14.62
CA ILE A 113 -3.70 -28.97 14.68
C ILE A 113 -3.23 -30.36 15.13
N MET A 114 -3.78 -30.83 16.25
CA MET A 114 -3.52 -32.21 16.71
C MET A 114 -4.60 -33.17 16.24
N ARG A 115 -5.80 -32.66 15.98
CA ARG A 115 -6.92 -33.47 15.51
C ARG A 115 -7.94 -32.58 14.80
N GLY A 116 -8.28 -32.95 13.58
CA GLY A 116 -9.34 -32.27 12.81
C GLY A 116 -10.71 -32.27 13.49
N ASP A 117 -11.56 -31.42 12.94
CA ASP A 117 -12.95 -31.24 13.33
C ASP A 117 -13.84 -32.43 12.93
N THR A 118 -15.12 -32.36 13.29
CA THR A 118 -16.12 -33.35 12.86
C THR A 118 -17.30 -32.66 12.22
N VAL A 119 -17.64 -33.06 10.99
CA VAL A 119 -18.79 -32.51 10.23
C VAL A 119 -20.14 -32.85 10.89
N PHE A 120 -20.25 -33.99 11.57
CA PHE A 120 -21.48 -34.45 12.22
C PHE A 120 -21.24 -34.92 13.65
N GLY A 121 -21.93 -34.30 14.61
CA GLY A 121 -21.94 -34.69 16.01
C GLY A 121 -20.72 -34.22 16.80
N VAL A 122 -20.71 -34.51 18.09
CA VAL A 122 -19.66 -34.10 19.03
C VAL A 122 -18.33 -34.78 18.69
N ASN A 123 -17.26 -34.01 18.55
CA ASN A 123 -15.86 -34.46 18.47
C ASN A 123 -15.39 -35.00 19.82
N LYS A 124 -16.02 -36.09 20.29
CA LYS A 124 -15.74 -36.70 21.60
C LYS A 124 -14.29 -37.16 21.72
N ALA A 125 -13.68 -37.57 20.61
CA ALA A 125 -12.28 -37.94 20.58
C ALA A 125 -11.37 -36.73 20.81
N GLY A 126 -11.69 -35.56 20.24
CA GLY A 126 -11.01 -34.31 20.52
C GLY A 126 -11.15 -33.87 21.97
N ILE A 127 -12.37 -33.90 22.52
CA ILE A 127 -12.64 -33.54 23.94
C ILE A 127 -11.81 -34.42 24.89
N GLU A 128 -11.80 -35.73 24.66
CA GLU A 128 -11.02 -36.66 25.49
C GLU A 128 -9.51 -36.44 25.33
N LEU A 129 -9.02 -36.13 24.12
CA LEU A 129 -7.62 -35.81 23.87
C LEU A 129 -7.19 -34.53 24.62
N ILE A 130 -8.02 -33.49 24.61
CA ILE A 130 -7.76 -32.26 25.37
C ILE A 130 -7.68 -32.54 26.87
N ASP A 131 -8.64 -33.29 27.42
CA ASP A 131 -8.64 -33.64 28.83
C ASP A 131 -7.40 -34.46 29.21
N PHE A 132 -6.99 -35.42 28.36
CA PHE A 132 -5.75 -36.17 28.54
C PHE A 132 -4.52 -35.24 28.57
N MET A 133 -4.38 -34.35 27.57
CA MET A 133 -3.24 -33.44 27.47
C MET A 133 -3.19 -32.43 28.62
N LYS A 134 -4.32 -31.84 29.03
CA LYS A 134 -4.39 -30.91 30.17
C LYS A 134 -4.08 -31.61 31.51
N LYS A 135 -4.52 -32.85 31.70
CA LYS A 135 -4.13 -33.67 32.87
C LYS A 135 -2.64 -33.98 32.85
N MET A 136 -2.09 -34.32 31.69
CA MET A 136 -0.66 -34.55 31.52
C MET A 136 0.14 -33.29 31.88
N GLN A 137 -0.22 -32.12 31.34
CA GLN A 137 0.39 -30.83 31.71
C GLN A 137 0.34 -30.59 33.22
N SER A 138 -0.81 -30.83 33.85
CA SER A 138 -0.98 -30.65 35.30
C SER A 138 -0.06 -31.55 36.13
N ILE A 139 0.11 -32.81 35.71
CA ILE A 139 1.02 -33.76 36.36
C ILE A 139 2.48 -33.31 36.17
N LEU A 140 2.85 -32.91 34.96
CA LEU A 140 4.20 -32.45 34.63
C LEU A 140 4.57 -31.19 35.44
N ILE A 141 3.73 -30.15 35.43
CA ILE A 141 3.93 -28.91 36.18
C ILE A 141 4.06 -29.17 37.68
N ARG A 142 3.31 -30.13 38.22
CA ARG A 142 3.38 -30.50 39.64
C ARG A 142 4.68 -31.22 39.99
N LYS A 143 5.20 -32.07 39.10
CA LYS A 143 6.37 -32.92 39.37
C LYS A 143 7.71 -32.29 38.99
N TYR A 144 7.71 -31.40 38.00
CA TYR A 144 8.92 -30.93 37.35
C TYR A 144 8.98 -29.41 37.29
N THR A 145 10.09 -28.85 37.77
CA THR A 145 10.34 -27.40 37.72
C THR A 145 10.42 -26.89 36.29
N TRP A 146 11.11 -27.61 35.40
CA TRP A 146 11.22 -27.23 33.98
C TRP A 146 9.85 -27.11 33.31
N ALA A 147 8.88 -27.97 33.65
CA ALA A 147 7.55 -27.94 33.06
C ALA A 147 6.74 -26.72 33.53
N LYS A 148 6.92 -26.35 34.80
CA LYS A 148 6.32 -25.14 35.37
C LYS A 148 6.92 -23.87 34.77
N GLU A 149 8.25 -23.81 34.67
CA GLU A 149 8.96 -22.68 34.05
C GLU A 149 8.57 -22.53 32.59
N GLN A 150 8.52 -23.64 31.85
CA GLN A 150 8.07 -23.69 30.47
C GLN A 150 6.65 -23.15 30.32
N ASN A 151 5.71 -23.58 31.17
CA ASN A 151 4.33 -23.11 31.13
C ASN A 151 4.16 -21.64 31.52
N ASP A 152 4.81 -21.22 32.62
CA ASP A 152 4.74 -19.83 33.09
C ASP A 152 5.35 -18.89 32.03
N ASN A 153 6.52 -19.22 31.47
CA ASN A 153 7.18 -18.43 30.41
C ASN A 153 6.30 -18.31 29.18
N GLU A 154 5.79 -19.42 28.66
CA GLU A 154 4.96 -19.43 27.47
C GLU A 154 3.70 -18.56 27.63
N TYR A 155 3.04 -18.64 28.78
CA TYR A 155 1.85 -17.83 29.03
C TYR A 155 2.17 -16.33 29.07
N TYR A 156 3.37 -15.96 29.53
CA TYR A 156 3.83 -14.58 29.44
C TYR A 156 4.15 -14.18 28.00
N GLU A 157 4.80 -15.05 27.23
CA GLU A 157 5.14 -14.81 25.82
C GLU A 157 3.89 -14.66 24.95
N ILE A 158 2.86 -15.50 25.11
CA ILE A 158 1.58 -15.33 24.40
C ILE A 158 0.98 -13.94 24.67
N VAL A 159 0.98 -13.49 25.93
CA VAL A 159 0.48 -12.15 26.27
C VAL A 159 1.34 -11.04 25.66
N LEU A 160 2.66 -11.24 25.53
CA LEU A 160 3.57 -10.28 24.90
C LEU A 160 3.38 -10.22 23.38
N VAL A 161 3.34 -11.37 22.70
CA VAL A 161 3.09 -11.45 21.26
C VAL A 161 1.71 -10.89 20.92
N SER A 162 0.67 -11.20 21.70
CA SER A 162 -0.63 -10.56 21.51
C SER A 162 -0.59 -9.05 21.75
N ALA A 163 0.16 -8.56 22.75
CA ALA A 163 0.33 -7.12 22.97
C ALA A 163 1.05 -6.42 21.82
N GLN A 164 1.91 -7.13 21.09
CA GLN A 164 2.53 -6.61 19.86
C GLN A 164 1.55 -6.70 18.68
N GLY A 165 0.81 -7.81 18.56
CA GLY A 165 -0.18 -8.03 17.49
C GLY A 165 -1.25 -6.94 17.43
N ILE A 166 -1.80 -6.52 18.59
CA ILE A 166 -2.82 -5.45 18.64
C ILE A 166 -2.34 -4.07 18.17
N LYS A 167 -1.02 -3.87 18.06
CA LYS A 167 -0.45 -2.63 17.51
C LYS A 167 -0.48 -2.64 15.99
N CYS A 168 -0.36 -3.82 15.40
CA CYS A 168 -0.30 -4.04 13.96
C CYS A 168 -1.68 -4.32 13.36
N GLY A 169 -2.64 -4.86 14.12
CA GLY A 169 -4.01 -5.07 13.65
C GLY A 169 -4.84 -6.02 14.51
N ASP A 170 -5.74 -6.76 13.84
CA ASP A 170 -6.56 -7.80 14.48
C ASP A 170 -5.69 -8.94 15.01
N LEU A 171 -6.05 -9.48 16.18
CA LEU A 171 -5.38 -10.67 16.71
C LEU A 171 -5.79 -11.91 15.92
N PRO A 172 -4.85 -12.82 15.61
CA PRO A 172 -5.17 -14.14 15.09
C PRO A 172 -6.17 -14.88 15.98
N GLU A 173 -7.07 -15.66 15.38
CA GLU A 173 -8.17 -16.32 16.09
C GLU A 173 -7.65 -17.27 17.18
N GLU A 174 -6.53 -17.95 16.92
CA GLU A 174 -5.90 -18.89 17.83
C GLU A 174 -5.31 -18.19 19.06
N LEU A 175 -4.68 -17.03 18.86
CA LEU A 175 -4.16 -16.19 19.96
C LEU A 175 -5.31 -15.59 20.78
N ASP A 176 -6.39 -15.15 20.12
CA ASP A 176 -7.62 -14.72 20.80
C ASP A 176 -8.16 -15.84 21.71
N ALA A 177 -8.33 -17.04 21.16
CA ALA A 177 -8.82 -18.20 21.92
C ALA A 177 -7.87 -18.58 23.06
N ALA A 178 -6.55 -18.48 22.86
CA ALA A 178 -5.54 -18.72 23.89
C ALA A 178 -5.67 -17.70 25.04
N LEU A 179 -5.80 -16.41 24.74
CA LEU A 179 -6.01 -15.37 25.75
C LEU A 179 -7.28 -15.61 26.57
N ASN A 180 -8.36 -16.08 25.94
CA ASN A 180 -9.61 -16.40 26.65
C ASN A 180 -9.43 -17.56 27.65
N GLU A 181 -8.64 -18.58 27.30
CA GLU A 181 -8.31 -19.66 28.22
C GLU A 181 -7.37 -19.17 29.35
N LEU A 182 -6.35 -18.38 29.00
CA LEU A 182 -5.37 -17.83 29.95
C LEU A 182 -5.96 -16.82 30.92
N GLN A 183 -7.05 -16.14 30.56
CA GLN A 183 -7.76 -15.22 31.46
C GLN A 183 -8.28 -15.90 32.74
N LYS A 184 -8.46 -17.23 32.72
CA LYS A 184 -8.83 -18.04 33.90
C LYS A 184 -7.69 -18.11 34.92
N ASN A 185 -6.44 -17.89 34.50
CA ASN A 185 -5.29 -17.86 35.39
C ASN A 185 -5.28 -16.57 36.22
N LYS A 186 -5.40 -16.69 37.55
CA LYS A 186 -5.45 -15.55 38.48
C LYS A 186 -4.26 -14.59 38.35
N ARG A 187 -3.07 -15.08 37.98
CA ARG A 187 -1.86 -14.25 37.83
C ARG A 187 -1.91 -13.35 36.60
N LEU A 188 -2.54 -13.83 35.52
CA LEU A 188 -2.57 -13.14 34.23
C LEU A 188 -3.90 -12.44 33.95
N LYS A 189 -4.98 -12.85 34.65
CA LYS A 189 -6.35 -12.33 34.48
C LYS A 189 -6.38 -10.81 34.32
N LYS A 190 -5.75 -10.07 35.23
CA LYS A 190 -5.71 -8.61 35.16
C LYS A 190 -5.03 -8.13 33.88
N LYS A 191 -3.80 -8.58 33.59
CA LYS A 191 -3.02 -8.17 32.42
C LYS A 191 -3.77 -8.44 31.11
N ILE A 192 -4.41 -9.60 31.00
CA ILE A 192 -5.21 -9.99 29.83
C ILE A 192 -6.44 -9.09 29.69
N ILE A 193 -7.18 -8.80 30.76
CA ILE A 193 -8.34 -7.89 30.69
C ILE A 193 -7.93 -6.50 30.20
N PHE A 194 -6.79 -5.95 30.64
CA PHE A 194 -6.29 -4.66 30.14
C PHE A 194 -5.91 -4.73 28.66
N LEU A 195 -5.23 -5.80 28.23
CA LEU A 195 -4.89 -6.00 26.83
C LEU A 195 -6.14 -6.07 25.94
N ARG A 196 -7.15 -6.85 26.36
CA ARG A 196 -8.44 -6.96 25.66
C ARG A 196 -9.22 -5.65 25.63
N ALA A 197 -9.17 -4.89 26.73
CA ALA A 197 -9.79 -3.58 26.76
C ALA A 197 -9.17 -2.63 25.73
N GLU A 198 -7.83 -2.64 25.63
CA GLU A 198 -7.11 -1.83 24.64
C GLU A 198 -7.41 -2.28 23.21
N GLU A 199 -7.42 -3.59 22.94
CA GLU A 199 -7.83 -4.17 21.65
C GLU A 199 -9.23 -3.68 21.22
N LYS A 200 -10.24 -3.84 22.09
CA LYS A 200 -11.62 -3.38 21.79
C LYS A 200 -11.73 -1.87 21.71
N PHE A 201 -10.90 -1.14 22.44
CA PHE A 201 -10.85 0.32 22.34
C PHE A 201 -10.32 0.77 20.98
N ARG A 202 -9.21 0.18 20.51
CA ARG A 202 -8.55 0.56 19.25
C ARG A 202 -9.44 0.34 18.02
N MET A 203 -10.32 -0.67 18.06
CA MET A 203 -11.37 -0.88 17.05
C MET A 203 -12.31 0.32 16.86
N SER A 204 -12.32 1.27 17.80
CA SER A 204 -13.16 2.48 17.78
C SER A 204 -14.66 2.20 17.68
N ASN A 205 -15.09 0.97 18.02
CA ASN A 205 -16.48 0.60 18.17
C ASN A 205 -16.93 0.81 19.63
N GLN A 206 -17.56 1.95 19.89
CA GLN A 206 -17.98 2.32 21.26
C GLN A 206 -18.98 1.32 21.88
N ALA A 207 -19.83 0.69 21.07
CA ALA A 207 -20.83 -0.27 21.55
C ALA A 207 -20.17 -1.57 22.01
N GLU A 208 -19.22 -2.09 21.23
CA GLU A 208 -18.45 -3.28 21.59
C GLU A 208 -17.57 -3.04 22.81
N PHE A 209 -16.86 -1.91 22.89
CA PHE A 209 -16.05 -1.57 24.06
C PHE A 209 -16.91 -1.48 25.33
N LYS A 210 -18.06 -0.79 25.27
CA LYS A 210 -19.00 -0.71 26.43
C LYS A 210 -19.53 -2.09 26.83
N THR A 211 -19.84 -2.95 25.86
CA THR A 211 -20.30 -4.32 26.09
C THR A 211 -19.20 -5.17 26.74
N PHE A 212 -17.96 -5.03 26.31
CA PHE A 212 -16.82 -5.69 26.92
C PHE A 212 -16.64 -5.25 28.38
N VAL A 213 -16.63 -3.93 28.65
CA VAL A 213 -16.46 -3.38 29.99
C VAL A 213 -17.57 -3.81 30.95
N SER A 214 -18.84 -3.82 30.49
CA SER A 214 -19.97 -4.22 31.32
C SER A 214 -19.93 -5.71 31.71
N ASN A 215 -19.32 -6.55 30.87
CA ASN A 215 -19.12 -7.98 31.12
C ASN A 215 -17.95 -8.29 32.08
N ILE A 216 -17.13 -7.31 32.49
CA ILE A 216 -16.09 -7.51 33.49
C ILE A 216 -16.72 -7.69 34.87
N GLU A 217 -16.70 -8.90 35.42
CA GLU A 217 -17.31 -9.22 36.73
C GLU A 217 -16.69 -8.46 37.91
N ASP A 218 -15.37 -8.26 37.88
CA ASP A 218 -14.63 -7.58 38.96
C ASP A 218 -14.78 -6.07 38.84
N THR A 219 -15.54 -5.47 39.77
CA THR A 219 -15.83 -4.02 39.76
C THR A 219 -14.60 -3.15 39.91
N ALA A 220 -13.56 -3.60 40.63
CA ALA A 220 -12.32 -2.85 40.75
C ALA A 220 -11.56 -2.84 39.42
N ILE A 221 -11.47 -3.99 38.75
CA ILE A 221 -10.84 -4.07 37.41
C ILE A 221 -11.64 -3.25 36.39
N ARG A 222 -12.97 -3.34 36.41
CA ARG A 222 -13.86 -2.56 35.53
C ARG A 222 -13.61 -1.06 35.66
N ASN A 223 -13.64 -0.54 36.88
CA ASN A 223 -13.37 0.89 37.14
C ASN A 223 -11.97 1.29 36.69
N MET A 224 -10.96 0.42 36.85
CA MET A 224 -9.62 0.72 36.34
C MET A 224 -9.58 0.79 34.81
N VAL A 225 -10.29 -0.09 34.10
CA VAL A 225 -10.38 -0.06 32.63
C VAL A 225 -11.05 1.23 32.15
N GLU A 226 -12.18 1.62 32.75
CA GLU A 226 -12.90 2.85 32.42
C GLU A 226 -12.05 4.11 32.62
N ASN A 227 -11.22 4.13 33.67
CA ASN A 227 -10.34 5.26 33.96
C ASN A 227 -9.06 5.28 33.09
N ASN A 228 -8.78 4.24 32.31
CA ASN A 228 -7.54 4.10 31.53
C ASN A 228 -7.69 4.52 30.05
N ILE A 229 -8.85 5.03 29.64
CA ILE A 229 -9.15 5.42 28.25
C ILE A 229 -8.07 6.33 27.65
N GLN A 230 -7.63 7.34 28.41
CA GLN A 230 -6.60 8.29 27.97
C GLN A 230 -5.23 7.63 27.75
N THR A 231 -4.92 6.57 28.48
CA THR A 231 -3.71 5.77 28.24
C THR A 231 -3.84 4.99 26.93
N TYR A 232 -5.02 4.40 26.65
CA TYR A 232 -5.25 3.70 25.38
C TYR A 232 -5.16 4.64 24.18
N ILE A 233 -5.71 5.86 24.28
CA ILE A 233 -5.60 6.90 23.24
C ILE A 233 -4.13 7.22 22.95
N LYS A 234 -3.34 7.52 24.00
CA LYS A 234 -1.92 7.86 23.84
C LYS A 234 -1.11 6.70 23.27
N SER A 235 -1.39 5.48 23.73
CA SER A 235 -0.78 4.25 23.22
C SER A 235 -1.05 4.09 21.73
N PHE A 236 -2.32 4.24 21.32
CA PHE A 236 -2.72 4.09 19.92
C PHE A 236 -2.13 5.17 19.00
N ILE A 237 -2.16 6.44 19.42
CA ILE A 237 -1.52 7.54 18.67
C ILE A 237 0.00 7.31 18.57
N SER A 238 0.65 6.83 19.63
CA SER A 238 2.08 6.53 19.61
C SER A 238 2.41 5.46 18.57
N ASP A 239 1.60 4.40 18.46
CA ASP A 239 1.81 3.36 17.46
C ASP A 239 1.50 3.89 16.05
N LEU A 240 0.38 4.61 15.88
CA LEU A 240 -0.03 5.20 14.60
C LEU A 240 1.01 6.17 14.05
N SER A 241 1.63 6.96 14.91
CA SER A 241 2.66 7.95 14.54
C SER A 241 4.07 7.37 14.37
N ASN A 242 4.26 6.06 14.60
CA ASN A 242 5.55 5.41 14.41
C ASN A 242 5.68 4.80 13.01
N VAL A 243 6.54 5.37 12.17
CA VAL A 243 6.78 4.95 10.78
C VAL A 243 7.26 3.50 10.68
N GLU A 244 7.94 2.98 11.71
CA GLU A 244 8.46 1.59 11.73
C GLU A 244 7.39 0.54 12.02
N VAL A 245 6.21 0.95 12.50
CA VAL A 245 5.11 0.01 12.79
C VAL A 245 4.34 -0.26 11.51
N GLU A 246 4.49 -1.47 10.98
CA GLU A 246 3.66 -1.99 9.91
C GLU A 246 2.27 -2.36 10.45
N MET A 247 1.24 -1.78 9.85
CA MET A 247 -0.14 -1.96 10.26
C MET A 247 -0.96 -2.56 9.12
N ASN A 248 -1.83 -3.50 9.44
CA ASN A 248 -2.73 -4.10 8.49
C ASN A 248 -3.74 -3.05 7.97
N LEU A 249 -3.77 -2.86 6.65
CA LEU A 249 -4.61 -1.83 6.01
C LEU A 249 -6.11 -2.11 6.14
N GLU A 250 -6.54 -3.38 6.09
CA GLU A 250 -7.96 -3.74 6.29
C GLU A 250 -8.42 -3.39 7.71
N TYR A 251 -7.57 -3.64 8.71
CA TYR A 251 -7.82 -3.24 10.09
C TYR A 251 -7.92 -1.72 10.21
N LEU A 252 -7.00 -0.96 9.61
CA LEU A 252 -7.06 0.50 9.63
C LEU A 252 -8.33 1.04 8.95
N GLN A 253 -8.77 0.41 7.85
CA GLN A 253 -10.02 0.74 7.18
C GLN A 253 -11.23 0.49 8.08
N LYS A 254 -11.29 -0.66 8.77
CA LYS A 254 -12.37 -0.95 9.75
C LYS A 254 -12.40 0.11 10.85
N VAL A 255 -11.25 0.49 11.40
CA VAL A 255 -11.15 1.53 12.44
C VAL A 255 -11.60 2.89 11.90
N HIS A 256 -11.14 3.26 10.71
CA HIS A 256 -11.54 4.49 10.02
C HIS A 256 -13.07 4.59 9.91
N ASP A 257 -13.72 3.54 9.39
CA ASP A 257 -15.17 3.52 9.18
C ASP A 257 -15.93 3.56 10.52
N ASN A 258 -15.43 2.88 11.55
CA ASN A 258 -16.00 2.94 12.90
C ASN A 258 -15.90 4.34 13.52
N ILE A 259 -14.85 5.11 13.23
CA ILE A 259 -14.72 6.51 13.67
C ILE A 259 -15.70 7.39 12.91
N LEU A 260 -15.77 7.31 11.58
CA LEU A 260 -16.66 8.14 10.77
C LEU A 260 -18.15 7.93 11.08
N ASN A 261 -18.55 6.75 11.53
CA ASN A 261 -19.92 6.45 11.95
C ASN A 261 -20.30 7.07 13.32
N GLN A 262 -19.40 7.80 13.98
CA GLN A 262 -19.68 8.45 15.27
C GLN A 262 -20.30 9.84 15.06
N ASN A 263 -21.38 10.14 15.80
CA ASN A 263 -22.13 11.41 15.67
C ASN A 263 -21.32 12.68 16.00
N ALA A 264 -20.28 12.57 16.83
CA ALA A 264 -19.42 13.69 17.21
C ALA A 264 -18.02 13.18 17.58
N LEU A 265 -16.99 13.73 16.94
CA LEU A 265 -15.60 13.35 17.15
C LEU A 265 -14.91 14.29 18.14
N SER A 266 -14.21 13.71 19.11
CA SER A 266 -13.30 14.48 19.98
C SER A 266 -12.01 14.80 19.24
N LYS A 267 -11.23 15.79 19.73
CA LYS A 267 -9.92 16.14 19.17
C LYS A 267 -8.97 14.94 19.08
N ASP A 268 -9.03 14.01 20.05
CA ASP A 268 -8.21 12.79 20.06
C ASP A 268 -8.58 11.83 18.93
N TYR A 269 -9.88 11.65 18.67
CA TYR A 269 -10.35 10.80 17.57
C TYR A 269 -10.08 11.44 16.20
N ASN A 270 -10.17 12.76 16.07
CA ASN A 270 -9.73 13.46 14.86
C ASN A 270 -8.23 13.26 14.60
N LEU A 271 -7.41 13.20 15.66
CA LEU A 271 -5.97 12.98 15.53
C LEU A 271 -5.65 11.53 15.13
N ILE A 272 -6.36 10.56 15.71
CA ILE A 272 -6.30 9.16 15.29
C ILE A 272 -6.68 9.05 13.81
N LEU A 273 -7.80 9.68 13.41
CA LEU A 273 -8.28 9.68 12.02
C LEU A 273 -7.26 10.29 11.06
N ALA A 274 -6.61 11.39 11.45
CA ALA A 274 -5.55 12.03 10.67
C ALA A 274 -4.38 11.07 10.39
N TYR A 275 -3.86 10.36 11.41
CA TYR A 275 -2.80 9.38 11.20
C TYR A 275 -3.26 8.19 10.35
N ILE A 276 -4.49 7.72 10.53
CA ILE A 276 -5.05 6.64 9.73
C ILE A 276 -5.16 7.05 8.26
N ASN A 277 -5.63 8.27 7.96
CA ASN A 277 -5.72 8.77 6.58
C ASN A 277 -4.36 8.84 5.90
N ILE A 278 -3.30 9.27 6.61
CA ILE A 278 -1.93 9.24 6.07
C ILE A 278 -1.50 7.80 5.76
N ARG A 279 -1.75 6.86 6.68
CA ARG A 279 -1.37 5.45 6.49
C ARG A 279 -2.11 4.77 5.35
N LEU A 280 -3.38 5.12 5.15
CA LEU A 280 -4.22 4.68 4.04
C LEU A 280 -4.00 5.48 2.75
N ARG A 281 -3.13 6.50 2.76
CA ARG A 281 -2.89 7.44 1.66
C ARG A 281 -4.17 8.14 1.14
N ASN A 282 -5.09 8.44 2.05
CA ASN A 282 -6.32 9.19 1.76
C ASN A 282 -6.10 10.70 1.98
N ASP A 283 -5.32 11.30 1.08
CA ASP A 283 -4.84 12.68 1.20
C ASP A 283 -5.98 13.73 1.19
N GLU A 284 -7.04 13.50 0.42
CA GLU A 284 -8.20 14.40 0.37
C GLU A 284 -8.91 14.47 1.73
N MET A 285 -9.18 13.31 2.34
CA MET A 285 -9.76 13.25 3.69
C MET A 285 -8.77 13.75 4.76
N TYR A 286 -7.46 13.59 4.56
CA TYR A 286 -6.44 14.16 5.45
C TYR A 286 -6.55 15.69 5.49
N GLU A 287 -6.61 16.34 4.33
CA GLU A 287 -6.70 17.80 4.21
C GLU A 287 -7.99 18.35 4.84
N ASP A 288 -9.12 17.70 4.58
CA ASP A 288 -10.42 18.09 5.15
C ASP A 288 -10.46 18.00 6.69
N ASN A 289 -9.80 16.98 7.27
CA ASN A 289 -9.80 16.74 8.70
C ASN A 289 -8.76 17.58 9.49
N ILE A 290 -7.70 18.05 8.84
CA ILE A 290 -6.57 18.70 9.54
C ILE A 290 -6.62 20.22 9.51
N LEU A 291 -7.22 20.80 8.48
CA LEU A 291 -7.08 22.22 8.22
C LEU A 291 -7.99 23.11 9.10
N LYS A 292 -8.99 22.55 9.80
CA LYS A 292 -9.95 23.32 10.60
C LYS A 292 -9.75 23.22 12.11
N ASP A 293 -9.32 22.07 12.64
CA ASP A 293 -9.47 21.77 14.08
C ASP A 293 -8.16 21.69 14.89
N PHE A 294 -6.99 21.61 14.24
CA PHE A 294 -5.71 21.47 14.93
C PHE A 294 -4.90 22.77 15.01
N ASP A 295 -4.13 22.91 16.09
CA ASP A 295 -3.11 23.95 16.23
C ASP A 295 -1.91 23.69 15.30
N ILE A 296 -1.14 24.74 15.01
CA ILE A 296 0.01 24.70 14.10
C ILE A 296 1.05 23.67 14.54
N GLY A 297 1.21 23.42 15.85
CA GLY A 297 2.14 22.41 16.37
C GLY A 297 1.72 21.00 15.93
N THR A 298 0.46 20.65 16.16
CA THR A 298 -0.08 19.34 15.78
C THR A 298 -0.08 19.13 14.28
N ARG A 299 -0.45 20.14 13.47
CA ARG A 299 -0.41 20.05 12.00
C ARG A 299 1.00 19.73 11.49
N ARG A 300 2.01 20.46 11.97
CA ARG A 300 3.40 20.21 11.59
C ARG A 300 3.87 18.80 11.93
N ASN A 301 3.47 18.25 13.08
CA ASN A 301 3.82 16.88 13.44
C ASN A 301 3.23 15.86 12.46
N LEU A 302 2.00 16.11 11.99
CA LEU A 302 1.36 15.29 10.98
C LEU A 302 2.07 15.41 9.63
N ASP A 303 2.49 16.62 9.23
CA ASP A 303 3.24 16.84 7.98
C ASP A 303 4.62 16.15 8.00
N PHE A 304 5.34 16.23 9.14
CA PHE A 304 6.58 15.46 9.34
C PHE A 304 6.33 13.96 9.26
N PHE A 305 5.27 13.46 9.89
CA PHE A 305 4.95 12.04 9.84
C PHE A 305 4.58 11.60 8.42
N LYS A 306 3.75 12.37 7.70
CA LYS A 306 3.36 12.11 6.31
C LYS A 306 4.58 11.98 5.42
N GLY A 307 5.48 12.98 5.44
CA GLY A 307 6.68 12.94 4.61
C GLY A 307 7.60 11.75 4.92
N LYS A 308 7.86 11.48 6.20
CA LYS A 308 8.69 10.32 6.62
C LYS A 308 8.05 8.99 6.25
N TYR A 309 6.74 8.85 6.48
CA TYR A 309 6.01 7.62 6.15
C TYR A 309 6.00 7.37 4.64
N TYR A 310 5.77 8.41 3.83
CA TYR A 310 5.74 8.29 2.38
C TYR A 310 7.11 7.92 1.82
N ASN A 311 8.18 8.56 2.30
CA ASN A 311 9.56 8.18 1.95
C ASN A 311 9.87 6.72 2.33
N ALA A 312 9.53 6.30 3.55
CA ALA A 312 9.80 4.93 4.02
C ALA A 312 9.04 3.86 3.22
N GLN A 313 7.79 4.12 2.84
CA GLN A 313 7.02 3.22 1.98
C GLN A 313 7.55 3.20 0.55
N MET A 314 7.89 4.36 0.01
CA MET A 314 8.47 4.46 -1.34
C MET A 314 9.90 3.91 -1.43
N LYS A 315 10.61 3.79 -0.31
CA LYS A 315 11.88 3.07 -0.24
C LYS A 315 11.73 1.60 -0.64
N LEU A 316 10.69 0.92 -0.16
CA LEU A 316 10.42 -0.48 -0.51
C LEU A 316 10.12 -0.62 -2.01
N VAL A 317 9.31 0.31 -2.54
CA VAL A 317 9.01 0.40 -3.97
C VAL A 317 10.28 0.65 -4.79
N TYR A 318 11.16 1.53 -4.33
CA TYR A 318 12.45 1.79 -4.97
C TYR A 318 13.32 0.52 -4.99
N GLU A 319 13.38 -0.22 -3.87
CA GLU A 319 14.17 -1.46 -3.75
C GLU A 319 13.65 -2.54 -4.71
N ASP A 320 12.33 -2.75 -4.80
CA ASP A 320 11.72 -3.67 -5.78
C ASP A 320 12.12 -3.30 -7.22
N ILE A 321 11.99 -2.02 -7.59
CA ILE A 321 12.33 -1.54 -8.95
C ILE A 321 13.82 -1.68 -9.22
N GLU A 322 14.68 -1.38 -8.24
CA GLU A 322 16.13 -1.54 -8.35
C GLU A 322 16.52 -3.01 -8.63
N GLU A 323 15.80 -3.97 -8.06
CA GLU A 323 15.93 -5.40 -8.34
C GLU A 323 15.27 -5.85 -9.65
N GLY A 324 14.60 -4.95 -10.38
CA GLY A 324 13.88 -5.24 -11.62
C GLY A 324 12.52 -5.90 -11.42
N ILE A 325 11.96 -5.78 -10.22
CA ILE A 325 10.64 -6.30 -9.85
C ILE A 325 9.61 -5.17 -10.03
N THR A 326 8.54 -5.44 -10.78
CA THR A 326 7.42 -4.51 -10.91
C THR A 326 6.60 -4.51 -9.61
N PRO A 327 6.50 -3.38 -8.88
CA PRO A 327 5.74 -3.30 -7.64
C PRO A 327 4.25 -3.61 -7.84
N PRO A 328 3.52 -4.01 -6.78
CA PRO A 328 2.08 -4.22 -6.83
C PRO A 328 1.31 -2.98 -7.32
N GLU A 329 0.17 -3.20 -8.00
CA GLU A 329 -0.67 -2.14 -8.58
C GLU A 329 -1.13 -1.11 -7.54
N GLU A 330 -1.34 -1.51 -6.29
CA GLU A 330 -1.77 -0.59 -5.23
C GLU A 330 -0.78 0.55 -4.97
N CYS A 331 0.50 0.34 -5.32
CA CYS A 331 1.57 1.31 -5.12
C CYS A 331 1.75 2.28 -6.29
N TRP A 332 1.09 2.06 -7.44
CA TRP A 332 1.41 2.76 -8.69
C TRP A 332 1.06 4.26 -8.67
N ASP A 333 0.14 4.68 -7.80
CA ASP A 333 -0.24 6.08 -7.59
C ASP A 333 0.47 6.73 -6.40
N TRP A 334 1.36 5.98 -5.73
CA TRP A 334 2.05 6.51 -4.56
C TRP A 334 3.09 7.54 -4.97
N THR A 335 3.30 8.50 -4.07
CA THR A 335 4.39 9.45 -4.14
C THR A 335 5.21 9.41 -2.87
N ASP A 336 6.49 9.73 -3.01
CA ASP A 336 7.33 10.11 -1.87
C ASP A 336 7.05 11.56 -1.46
N SER A 337 7.75 12.04 -0.42
CA SER A 337 7.54 13.41 0.06
C SER A 337 8.00 14.49 -0.93
N ILE A 338 8.84 14.17 -1.92
CA ILE A 338 9.28 15.12 -2.96
C ILE A 338 8.46 14.98 -4.25
N GLY A 339 7.48 14.09 -4.31
CA GLY A 339 6.51 13.98 -5.41
C GLY A 339 6.88 12.97 -6.50
N LEU A 340 7.89 12.12 -6.30
CA LEU A 340 8.24 11.09 -7.28
C LEU A 340 7.36 9.85 -7.14
N THR A 341 6.97 9.31 -8.30
CA THR A 341 6.12 8.12 -8.44
C THR A 341 6.96 6.88 -8.80
N PRO A 342 6.40 5.65 -8.76
CA PRO A 342 7.13 4.45 -9.16
C PRO A 342 7.68 4.52 -10.59
N LEU A 343 6.93 5.11 -11.54
CA LEU A 343 7.43 5.31 -12.90
C LEU A 343 8.63 6.27 -12.95
N HIS A 344 8.66 7.31 -12.10
CA HIS A 344 9.86 8.15 -11.97
C HIS A 344 11.07 7.33 -11.54
N TYR A 345 10.92 6.46 -10.54
CA TYR A 345 12.02 5.59 -10.09
C TYR A 345 12.49 4.65 -11.18
N ALA A 346 11.58 4.01 -11.91
CA ALA A 346 11.95 3.14 -13.02
C ALA A 346 12.75 3.88 -14.10
N ILE A 347 12.39 5.14 -14.40
CA ILE A 347 13.13 6.01 -15.32
C ILE A 347 14.50 6.41 -14.75
N ILE A 348 14.57 6.84 -13.49
CA ILE A 348 15.81 7.25 -12.81
C ILE A 348 16.81 6.08 -12.75
N LEU A 349 16.32 4.89 -12.42
CA LEU A 349 17.10 3.66 -12.35
C LEU A 349 17.36 3.02 -13.73
N ASN A 350 16.74 3.56 -14.79
CA ASN A 350 16.81 3.05 -16.16
C ASN A 350 16.43 1.55 -16.27
N GLN A 351 15.42 1.12 -15.51
CA GLN A 351 14.91 -0.24 -15.45
C GLN A 351 13.89 -0.48 -16.58
N THR A 352 14.40 -0.84 -17.75
CA THR A 352 13.61 -0.85 -19.00
C THR A 352 12.41 -1.82 -18.94
N ASP A 353 12.59 -3.01 -18.35
CA ASP A 353 11.52 -4.01 -18.27
C ASP A 353 10.36 -3.51 -17.39
N VAL A 354 10.67 -2.91 -16.24
CA VAL A 354 9.68 -2.31 -15.33
C VAL A 354 8.98 -1.12 -15.98
N ILE A 355 9.70 -0.27 -16.74
CA ILE A 355 9.08 0.83 -17.51
C ILE A 355 8.05 0.28 -18.50
N VAL A 356 8.39 -0.79 -19.21
CA VAL A 356 7.48 -1.40 -20.20
C VAL A 356 6.24 -1.97 -19.53
N ASP A 357 6.39 -2.65 -18.39
CA ASP A 357 5.26 -3.17 -17.61
C ASP A 357 4.33 -2.04 -17.16
N PHE A 358 4.87 -0.98 -16.54
CA PHE A 358 4.07 0.16 -16.11
C PHE A 358 3.29 0.82 -17.26
N LEU A 359 3.94 1.05 -18.40
CA LEU A 359 3.30 1.72 -19.54
C LEU A 359 2.28 0.84 -20.27
N ARG A 360 2.35 -0.49 -20.10
CA ARG A 360 1.37 -1.43 -20.66
C ARG A 360 0.06 -1.41 -19.88
N ASP A 361 0.16 -1.39 -18.55
CA ASP A 361 -0.94 -1.79 -17.67
C ASP A 361 -1.67 -0.57 -17.05
N LYS A 362 -1.06 0.63 -17.05
CA LYS A 362 -1.66 1.87 -16.55
C LYS A 362 -1.43 3.06 -17.47
N LEU A 363 -2.39 3.98 -17.48
CA LEU A 363 -2.23 5.30 -18.10
C LEU A 363 -1.49 6.24 -17.14
N TRP A 364 -0.28 6.63 -17.52
CA TRP A 364 0.56 7.54 -16.76
C TRP A 364 0.47 8.94 -17.34
N THR A 365 -0.56 9.68 -16.94
CA THR A 365 -0.76 11.07 -17.34
C THR A 365 -0.57 11.99 -16.15
N ILE A 366 0.16 13.08 -16.35
CA ILE A 366 0.29 14.16 -15.39
C ILE A 366 -0.60 15.30 -15.92
N SER A 367 -1.41 15.95 -15.08
CA SER A 367 -2.38 16.92 -15.57
C SER A 367 -1.68 18.11 -16.24
N ASP A 368 -2.28 18.66 -17.31
CA ASP A 368 -1.67 19.73 -18.12
C ASP A 368 -1.29 21.01 -17.34
N ASP A 369 -1.85 21.19 -16.14
CA ASP A 369 -1.61 22.33 -15.23
C ASP A 369 -0.49 22.08 -14.19
N THR A 370 0.18 20.92 -14.22
CA THR A 370 1.22 20.56 -13.25
C THR A 370 2.62 21.00 -13.66
N ASP A 371 3.48 21.11 -12.65
CA ASP A 371 4.88 21.50 -12.76
C ASP A 371 5.64 20.59 -13.74
N ARG A 372 6.01 21.14 -14.91
CA ARG A 372 6.69 20.42 -16.01
C ARG A 372 7.98 19.72 -15.58
N LEU A 373 8.51 20.06 -14.40
CA LEU A 373 9.66 19.43 -13.76
C LEU A 373 9.48 17.92 -13.56
N TYR A 374 8.26 17.47 -13.21
CA TYR A 374 7.93 16.05 -12.99
C TYR A 374 7.36 15.37 -14.24
N ASP A 375 7.31 16.02 -15.40
CA ASP A 375 6.84 15.34 -16.62
C ASP A 375 7.74 14.14 -16.94
N TYR A 376 7.16 12.94 -17.11
CA TYR A 376 7.91 11.72 -17.36
C TYR A 376 8.83 11.83 -18.60
N SER A 377 8.41 12.58 -19.61
CA SER A 377 9.24 12.90 -20.78
C SER A 377 10.40 13.80 -20.37
N THR A 378 10.16 14.85 -19.57
CA THR A 378 11.24 15.72 -19.05
C THR A 378 12.31 14.89 -18.35
N VAL A 379 11.93 14.00 -17.43
CA VAL A 379 12.89 13.16 -16.69
C VAL A 379 13.62 12.19 -17.63
N ALA A 380 12.89 11.51 -18.52
CA ALA A 380 13.48 10.54 -19.45
C ALA A 380 14.48 11.20 -20.42
N PHE A 381 14.18 12.40 -20.93
CA PHE A 381 15.09 13.13 -21.81
C PHE A 381 16.27 13.73 -21.03
N TYR A 382 16.05 14.25 -19.82
CA TYR A 382 17.12 14.75 -18.96
C TYR A 382 18.17 13.68 -18.66
N LEU A 383 17.73 12.46 -18.38
CA LEU A 383 18.59 11.31 -18.09
C LEU A 383 19.08 10.56 -19.33
N SER A 384 18.60 10.94 -20.52
CA SER A 384 18.97 10.31 -21.80
C SER A 384 18.70 8.80 -21.83
N VAL A 385 17.62 8.33 -21.20
CA VAL A 385 17.26 6.91 -21.18
C VAL A 385 16.94 6.40 -22.60
N SER A 386 17.15 5.11 -22.84
CA SER A 386 16.97 4.49 -24.16
C SER A 386 15.52 4.58 -24.66
N TYR A 387 14.55 4.39 -23.77
CA TYR A 387 13.12 4.30 -24.05
C TYR A 387 12.38 5.65 -24.03
N ARG A 388 13.11 6.79 -24.02
CA ARG A 388 12.53 8.13 -23.81
C ARG A 388 11.47 8.56 -24.82
N GLN A 389 11.57 8.14 -26.07
CA GLN A 389 10.57 8.45 -27.10
C GLN A 389 9.27 7.70 -26.85
N ASP A 390 9.37 6.42 -26.50
CA ASP A 390 8.21 5.59 -26.17
C ASP A 390 7.55 6.04 -24.87
N ILE A 391 8.34 6.43 -23.86
CA ILE A 391 7.82 7.09 -22.65
C ILE A 391 7.01 8.32 -23.05
N CYS A 392 7.59 9.24 -23.84
CA CYS A 392 6.88 10.46 -24.25
C CYS A 392 5.58 10.15 -25.02
N LEU A 393 5.61 9.17 -25.93
CA LEU A 393 4.45 8.72 -26.69
C LEU A 393 3.35 8.14 -25.78
N LEU A 394 3.74 7.42 -24.73
CA LEU A 394 2.84 6.64 -23.86
C LEU A 394 2.45 7.36 -22.55
N THR A 395 3.02 8.53 -22.27
CA THR A 395 2.65 9.37 -21.11
C THR A 395 1.98 10.69 -21.48
N THR A 396 1.93 11.03 -22.78
CA THR A 396 1.27 12.25 -23.26
C THR A 396 -0.17 11.96 -23.69
N GLU A 397 -1.17 12.53 -23.01
CA GLU A 397 -2.58 12.18 -23.20
C GLU A 397 -3.06 12.26 -24.66
N THR A 398 -2.69 13.32 -25.38
CA THR A 398 -3.06 13.51 -26.80
C THR A 398 -2.48 12.44 -27.70
N LEU A 399 -1.19 12.13 -27.53
CA LEU A 399 -0.48 11.11 -28.30
C LEU A 399 -1.02 9.71 -28.00
N ILE A 400 -1.30 9.39 -26.74
CA ILE A 400 -1.90 8.11 -26.33
C ILE A 400 -3.24 7.90 -27.04
N LYS A 401 -4.12 8.91 -27.03
CA LYS A 401 -5.44 8.84 -27.68
C LYS A 401 -5.30 8.57 -29.18
N LYS A 402 -4.43 9.31 -29.87
CA LYS A 402 -4.16 9.11 -31.30
C LYS A 402 -3.58 7.72 -31.58
N LYS A 403 -2.62 7.26 -30.77
CA LYS A 403 -2.01 5.93 -30.92
C LYS A 403 -3.03 4.80 -30.78
N LYS A 404 -3.93 4.89 -29.79
CA LYS A 404 -5.04 3.94 -29.62
C LYS A 404 -5.95 3.93 -30.85
N TYR A 405 -6.30 5.10 -31.39
CA TYR A 405 -7.13 5.19 -32.59
C TYR A 405 -6.43 4.58 -33.82
N VAL A 406 -5.12 4.80 -34.01
CA VAL A 406 -4.34 4.10 -35.05
C VAL A 406 -4.43 2.59 -34.90
N ASP A 407 -4.29 2.06 -33.67
CA ASP A 407 -4.33 0.62 -33.43
C ASP A 407 -5.71 0.01 -33.71
N GLU A 408 -6.79 0.76 -33.41
CA GLU A 408 -8.17 0.40 -33.77
C GLU A 408 -8.36 0.35 -35.29
N LEU A 409 -7.93 1.38 -36.01
CA LEU A 409 -8.01 1.43 -37.48
C LEU A 409 -7.21 0.30 -38.15
N LYS A 410 -6.01 0.00 -37.62
CA LYS A 410 -5.19 -1.13 -38.12
C LYS A 410 -5.89 -2.47 -37.92
N LYS A 411 -6.54 -2.66 -36.77
CA LYS A 411 -7.32 -3.87 -36.50
C LYS A 411 -8.52 -3.99 -37.43
N GLU A 412 -9.29 -2.92 -37.62
CA GLU A 412 -10.42 -2.90 -38.56
C GLU A 412 -9.96 -3.20 -40.00
N CYS A 413 -8.84 -2.61 -40.43
CA CYS A 413 -8.23 -2.86 -41.72
C CYS A 413 -7.89 -4.36 -41.89
N GLU A 414 -7.33 -4.98 -40.86
CA GLU A 414 -6.98 -6.41 -40.88
C GLU A 414 -8.22 -7.32 -40.90
N ASP A 415 -9.26 -6.98 -40.13
CA ASP A 415 -10.54 -7.71 -40.14
C ASP A 415 -11.20 -7.66 -41.53
N LYS A 416 -11.21 -6.48 -42.17
CA LYS A 416 -11.71 -6.33 -43.55
C LYS A 416 -10.85 -7.08 -44.57
N ARG A 417 -9.53 -7.13 -44.41
CA ARG A 417 -8.65 -7.96 -45.27
C ARG A 417 -9.00 -9.43 -45.16
N ASN A 418 -9.23 -9.93 -43.95
CA ASN A 418 -9.64 -11.31 -43.70
C ASN A 418 -11.02 -11.61 -44.32
N GLN A 419 -11.95 -10.66 -44.25
CA GLN A 419 -13.25 -10.76 -44.92
C GLN A 419 -13.11 -10.80 -46.45
N ALA A 420 -12.33 -9.88 -47.03
CA ALA A 420 -12.10 -9.82 -48.47
C ALA A 420 -11.45 -11.11 -48.99
N LYS A 421 -10.49 -11.68 -48.24
CA LYS A 421 -9.87 -12.98 -48.55
C LYS A 421 -10.90 -14.11 -48.56
N SER A 422 -11.77 -14.17 -47.55
CA SER A 422 -12.84 -15.17 -47.46
C SER A 422 -13.81 -15.09 -48.64
N ILE A 423 -14.17 -13.86 -49.07
CA ILE A 423 -15.01 -13.64 -50.25
C ILE A 423 -14.32 -14.11 -51.53
N VAL A 424 -13.02 -13.83 -51.69
CA VAL A 424 -12.24 -14.29 -52.85
C VAL A 424 -12.17 -15.81 -52.89
N ASP A 425 -11.92 -16.47 -51.76
CA ASP A 425 -11.87 -17.93 -51.67
C ASP A 425 -13.22 -18.57 -52.02
N TYR A 426 -14.32 -18.00 -51.52
CA TYR A 426 -15.66 -18.45 -51.85
C TYR A 426 -16.02 -18.20 -53.32
N THR A 427 -15.64 -17.06 -53.87
CA THR A 427 -15.82 -16.73 -55.29
C THR A 427 -15.09 -17.74 -56.18
N ASN A 428 -13.85 -18.10 -55.83
CA ASN A 428 -13.08 -19.12 -56.54
C ASN A 428 -13.76 -20.50 -56.50
N LYS A 429 -14.43 -20.85 -55.39
CA LYS A 429 -15.24 -22.07 -55.29
C LYS A 429 -16.44 -22.02 -56.23
N LEU A 430 -17.20 -20.92 -56.23
CA LEU A 430 -18.36 -20.74 -57.12
C LEU A 430 -17.94 -20.74 -58.59
N GLN A 431 -16.77 -20.21 -58.95
CA GLN A 431 -16.24 -20.28 -60.31
C GLN A 431 -15.97 -21.72 -60.78
N ARG A 432 -15.53 -22.61 -59.88
CA ARG A 432 -15.37 -24.05 -60.17
C ARG A 432 -16.73 -24.72 -60.36
N GLU A 433 -17.69 -24.43 -59.49
CA GLU A 433 -19.07 -24.94 -59.60
C GLU A 433 -19.74 -24.46 -60.89
N LEU A 434 -19.53 -23.20 -61.27
CA LEU A 434 -20.02 -22.63 -62.51
C LEU A 434 -19.50 -23.40 -63.73
N ARG A 435 -18.22 -23.79 -63.71
CA ARG A 435 -17.62 -24.59 -64.79
C ARG A 435 -18.27 -25.98 -64.90
N ILE A 436 -18.55 -26.63 -63.78
CA ILE A 436 -19.24 -27.93 -63.75
C ILE A 436 -20.67 -27.79 -64.30
N ALA A 437 -21.42 -26.77 -63.86
CA ALA A 437 -22.78 -26.52 -64.33
C ALA A 437 -22.84 -26.24 -65.85
N TYR A 438 -21.81 -25.60 -66.42
CA TYR A 438 -21.66 -25.46 -67.87
C TYR A 438 -21.47 -26.80 -68.58
N GLU A 439 -20.65 -27.69 -68.02
CA GLU A 439 -20.39 -29.02 -68.58
C GLU A 439 -21.66 -29.91 -68.52
N GLU A 440 -22.47 -29.76 -67.47
CA GLU A 440 -23.72 -30.50 -67.25
C GLU A 440 -24.95 -29.91 -67.97
N ARG A 441 -24.82 -28.73 -68.60
CA ARG A 441 -25.90 -27.98 -69.28
C ARG A 441 -27.06 -27.57 -68.35
N ASP A 442 -26.79 -27.38 -67.06
CA ASP A 442 -27.77 -26.80 -66.12
C ASP A 442 -27.77 -25.27 -66.22
N TYR A 443 -28.51 -24.75 -67.21
CA TYR A 443 -28.58 -23.32 -67.47
C TYR A 443 -29.25 -22.52 -66.32
N GLY A 444 -30.06 -23.15 -65.47
CA GLY A 444 -30.66 -22.52 -64.30
C GLY A 444 -29.62 -22.25 -63.21
N ALA A 445 -28.80 -23.27 -62.89
CA ALA A 445 -27.69 -23.13 -61.96
C ALA A 445 -26.63 -22.12 -62.46
N VAL A 446 -26.32 -22.14 -63.76
CA VAL A 446 -25.37 -21.19 -64.38
C VAL A 446 -25.77 -19.74 -64.16
N GLN A 447 -27.05 -19.38 -64.34
CA GLN A 447 -27.50 -18.00 -64.17
C GLN A 447 -27.40 -17.55 -62.71
N ASN A 448 -27.80 -18.40 -61.76
CA ASN A 448 -27.70 -18.09 -60.33
C ASN A 448 -26.25 -17.93 -59.86
N LEU A 449 -25.36 -18.84 -60.29
CA LEU A 449 -23.93 -18.78 -59.95
C LEU A 449 -23.26 -17.52 -60.51
N ARG A 450 -23.63 -17.07 -61.72
CA ARG A 450 -23.13 -15.81 -62.29
C ARG A 450 -23.52 -14.60 -61.45
N VAL A 451 -24.79 -14.48 -61.07
CA VAL A 451 -25.27 -13.36 -60.24
C VAL A 451 -24.57 -13.35 -58.88
N ASN A 452 -24.38 -14.52 -58.26
CA ASN A 452 -23.68 -14.64 -56.99
C ASN A 452 -22.20 -14.24 -57.11
N ILE A 453 -21.50 -14.71 -58.16
CA ILE A 453 -20.11 -14.34 -58.42
C ILE A 453 -19.98 -12.83 -58.66
N GLU A 454 -20.87 -12.23 -59.44
CA GLU A 454 -20.87 -10.79 -59.72
C GLU A 454 -21.08 -9.98 -58.43
N THR A 455 -22.07 -10.38 -57.61
CA THR A 455 -22.34 -9.75 -56.30
C THR A 455 -21.13 -9.83 -55.37
N LEU A 456 -20.51 -11.00 -55.25
CA LEU A 456 -19.33 -11.20 -54.40
C LEU A 456 -18.10 -10.46 -54.92
N THR A 457 -17.96 -10.34 -56.24
CA THR A 457 -16.89 -9.56 -56.88
C THR A 457 -17.04 -8.08 -56.55
N GLU A 458 -18.25 -7.54 -56.61
CA GLU A 458 -18.52 -6.15 -56.24
C GLU A 458 -18.33 -5.91 -54.74
N GLN A 459 -18.78 -6.83 -53.89
CA GLN A 459 -18.50 -6.77 -52.44
C GLN A 459 -16.99 -6.79 -52.13
N SER A 460 -16.23 -7.65 -52.81
CA SER A 460 -14.77 -7.68 -52.67
C SER A 460 -14.12 -6.38 -53.12
N LYS A 461 -14.61 -5.76 -54.18
CA LYS A 461 -14.13 -4.47 -54.67
C LYS A 461 -14.42 -3.34 -53.68
N ASN A 462 -15.65 -3.27 -53.14
CA ASN A 462 -16.00 -2.27 -52.12
C ASN A 462 -15.13 -2.40 -50.87
N LEU A 463 -14.92 -3.63 -50.37
CA LEU A 463 -14.03 -3.88 -49.23
C LEU A 463 -12.58 -3.45 -49.51
N ARG A 464 -12.09 -3.60 -50.75
CA ARG A 464 -10.74 -3.14 -51.11
C ARG A 464 -10.61 -1.62 -51.10
N GLU A 465 -11.64 -0.89 -51.53
CA GLU A 465 -11.64 0.57 -51.42
C GLU A 465 -11.74 1.01 -49.95
N GLU A 466 -12.61 0.38 -49.14
CA GLU A 466 -12.67 0.66 -47.69
C GLU A 466 -11.33 0.39 -46.98
N ILE A 467 -10.66 -0.72 -47.30
CA ILE A 467 -9.31 -1.02 -46.78
C ILE A 467 -8.33 0.08 -47.15
N LYS A 468 -8.40 0.59 -48.38
CA LYS A 468 -7.50 1.63 -48.87
C LYS A 468 -7.77 2.97 -48.19
N ASP A 469 -9.03 3.32 -47.96
CA ASP A 469 -9.42 4.53 -47.24
C ASP A 469 -8.94 4.47 -45.78
N LEU A 470 -9.16 3.35 -45.08
CA LEU A 470 -8.63 3.11 -43.74
C LEU A 470 -7.09 3.19 -43.70
N GLN A 471 -6.42 2.66 -44.73
CA GLN A 471 -4.97 2.76 -44.85
C GLN A 471 -4.48 4.19 -44.99
N ILE A 472 -5.18 5.02 -45.75
CA ILE A 472 -4.85 6.44 -45.87
C ILE A 472 -5.03 7.11 -44.51
N GLU A 473 -6.17 6.91 -43.86
CA GLU A 473 -6.51 7.51 -42.57
C GLU A 473 -5.48 7.19 -41.47
N TYR A 474 -5.16 5.90 -41.25
CA TYR A 474 -4.21 5.56 -40.19
C TYR A 474 -2.78 6.01 -40.51
N ASN A 475 -2.37 6.07 -41.79
CA ASN A 475 -1.04 6.56 -42.17
C ASN A 475 -0.93 8.08 -41.97
N GLU A 476 -1.98 8.84 -42.27
CA GLU A 476 -2.05 10.28 -41.99
C GLU A 476 -1.94 10.53 -40.49
N LEU A 477 -2.67 9.75 -39.69
CA LEU A 477 -2.63 9.87 -38.23
C LEU A 477 -1.26 9.46 -37.65
N GLU A 478 -0.61 8.43 -38.19
CA GLU A 478 0.78 8.08 -37.81
C GLU A 478 1.77 9.20 -38.12
N PHE A 479 1.58 9.91 -39.23
CA PHE A 479 2.38 11.08 -39.57
C PHE A 479 2.14 12.22 -38.57
N GLU A 480 0.89 12.52 -38.24
CA GLU A 480 0.55 13.52 -37.21
C GLU A 480 1.14 13.19 -35.84
N ILE A 481 1.05 11.92 -35.41
CA ILE A 481 1.66 11.47 -34.15
C ILE A 481 3.16 11.75 -34.15
N LYS A 482 3.84 11.45 -35.26
CA LYS A 482 5.28 11.67 -35.37
C LYS A 482 5.65 13.16 -35.33
N ASP A 483 4.85 14.01 -35.97
CA ASP A 483 5.06 15.47 -35.96
C ASP A 483 4.87 16.04 -34.55
N GLU A 484 3.75 15.72 -33.90
CA GLU A 484 3.42 16.16 -32.55
C GLU A 484 4.42 15.63 -31.50
N LEU A 485 4.90 14.38 -31.66
CA LEU A 485 5.97 13.83 -30.84
C LEU A 485 7.25 14.63 -30.99
N ASN A 486 7.67 14.99 -32.21
CA ASN A 486 8.87 15.81 -32.41
C ASN A 486 8.72 17.21 -31.80
N ASP A 487 7.54 17.82 -31.90
CA ASP A 487 7.25 19.11 -31.28
C ASP A 487 7.34 19.04 -29.75
N LYS A 488 6.75 18.01 -29.13
CA LYS A 488 6.87 17.76 -27.69
C LYS A 488 8.33 17.55 -27.29
N ILE A 489 9.10 16.75 -28.03
CA ILE A 489 10.53 16.53 -27.78
C ILE A 489 11.30 17.85 -27.82
N ASN A 490 11.08 18.68 -28.85
CA ASN A 490 11.73 19.98 -28.96
C ASN A 490 11.37 20.90 -27.78
N SER A 491 10.10 20.89 -27.35
CA SER A 491 9.64 21.64 -26.18
C SER A 491 10.30 21.16 -24.89
N VAL A 492 10.44 19.85 -24.71
CA VAL A 492 11.10 19.25 -23.54
C VAL A 492 12.58 19.62 -23.51
N ASP A 493 13.28 19.52 -24.65
CA ASP A 493 14.70 19.89 -24.76
C ASP A 493 14.95 21.36 -24.43
N LEU A 494 14.04 22.27 -24.85
CA LEU A 494 14.12 23.69 -24.50
C LEU A 494 13.93 23.89 -22.99
N TYR A 495 12.94 23.23 -22.41
CA TYR A 495 12.63 23.33 -20.99
C TYR A 495 13.76 22.77 -20.10
N ILE A 496 14.37 21.64 -20.47
CA ILE A 496 15.53 21.10 -19.76
C ILE A 496 16.68 22.12 -19.71
N ARG A 497 16.95 22.84 -20.80
CA ARG A 497 17.98 23.89 -20.82
C ARG A 497 17.63 25.10 -19.95
N GLU A 498 16.35 25.34 -19.69
CA GLU A 498 15.89 26.36 -18.74
C GLU A 498 16.09 25.88 -17.30
N LEU A 499 15.71 24.63 -17.00
CA LEU A 499 15.91 24.00 -15.70
C LEU A 499 17.39 23.97 -15.30
N GLU A 500 18.30 23.62 -16.21
CA GLU A 500 19.75 23.60 -15.96
C GLU A 500 20.36 24.99 -15.66
N LYS A 501 19.63 26.07 -16.00
CA LYS A 501 20.03 27.45 -15.73
C LYS A 501 19.26 28.07 -14.55
N SER A 502 18.33 27.33 -13.96
CA SER A 502 17.53 27.82 -12.86
C SER A 502 18.39 28.02 -11.62
N ASP A 503 18.24 29.16 -10.97
CA ASP A 503 18.83 29.43 -9.65
C ASP A 503 17.93 28.93 -8.50
N ASP A 504 16.83 28.24 -8.82
CA ASP A 504 15.93 27.66 -7.83
C ASP A 504 16.56 26.43 -7.16
N GLU A 505 16.67 26.47 -5.82
CA GLU A 505 17.31 25.42 -5.04
C GLU A 505 16.48 24.13 -4.96
N PHE A 506 15.15 24.22 -5.06
CA PHE A 506 14.29 23.03 -5.14
C PHE A 506 14.50 22.33 -6.48
N VAL A 507 14.49 23.09 -7.59
CA VAL A 507 14.81 22.54 -8.92
C VAL A 507 16.21 21.90 -8.91
N SER A 508 17.18 22.57 -8.31
CA SER A 508 18.55 22.04 -8.18
C SER A 508 18.61 20.72 -7.40
N LEU A 509 17.82 20.58 -6.32
CA LEU A 509 17.70 19.33 -5.58
C LEU A 509 17.11 18.22 -6.47
N ILE A 510 15.97 18.48 -7.13
CA ILE A 510 15.28 17.47 -7.94
C ILE A 510 16.17 16.99 -9.10
N LEU A 511 16.85 17.91 -9.79
CA LEU A 511 17.82 17.56 -10.83
C LEU A 511 19.00 16.74 -10.29
N ALA A 512 19.46 17.02 -9.06
CA ALA A 512 20.50 16.23 -8.41
C ALA A 512 19.99 14.81 -8.05
N VAL A 513 18.75 14.69 -7.58
CA VAL A 513 18.08 13.42 -7.27
C VAL A 513 17.97 12.56 -8.53
N PHE A 514 17.55 13.14 -9.67
CA PHE A 514 17.45 12.41 -10.93
C PHE A 514 18.78 11.77 -11.37
N LYS A 515 19.90 12.45 -11.10
CA LYS A 515 21.24 12.01 -11.52
C LYS A 515 21.97 11.16 -10.49
N ASN A 516 21.48 11.10 -9.24
CA ASN A 516 22.19 10.48 -8.14
C ASN A 516 21.26 9.54 -7.35
N ASN A 517 21.34 8.26 -7.70
CA ASN A 517 20.58 7.19 -7.05
C ASN A 517 20.90 7.11 -5.54
N GLU A 518 22.14 7.37 -5.13
CA GLU A 518 22.51 7.36 -3.70
C GLU A 518 21.83 8.51 -2.94
N LEU A 519 21.66 9.67 -3.59
CA LEU A 519 20.94 10.81 -2.99
C LEU A 519 19.44 10.51 -2.86
N LEU A 520 18.82 9.94 -3.90
CA LEU A 520 17.44 9.49 -3.84
C LEU A 520 17.24 8.47 -2.71
N TYR A 521 18.06 7.41 -2.70
CA TYR A 521 17.99 6.39 -1.67
C TYR A 521 18.24 6.95 -0.26
N HIS A 522 19.14 7.93 -0.10
CA HIS A 522 19.37 8.64 1.17
C HIS A 522 18.12 9.39 1.66
N ILE A 523 17.42 10.10 0.76
CA ILE A 523 16.15 10.79 1.09
C ILE A 523 15.06 9.80 1.51
N LEU A 524 14.99 8.63 0.84
CA LEU A 524 13.99 7.61 1.13
C LEU A 524 14.28 6.81 2.41
N SER A 525 15.56 6.58 2.70
CA SER A 525 16.01 5.69 3.77
C SER A 525 16.03 6.34 5.15
N ASP A 526 16.16 7.66 5.24
CA ASP A 526 16.24 8.34 6.52
C ASP A 526 14.85 8.53 7.14
N SER A 527 14.40 7.50 7.86
CA SER A 527 13.20 7.54 8.70
C SER A 527 13.46 8.14 10.09
N THR A 528 14.69 8.63 10.36
CA THR A 528 15.08 9.08 11.68
C THR A 528 14.42 10.40 12.07
N ASN A 529 14.62 10.81 13.32
CA ASN A 529 14.12 12.11 13.75
C ASN A 529 14.97 13.28 13.25
N ASP A 530 16.10 13.05 12.58
CA ASP A 530 16.99 14.12 12.10
C ASP A 530 16.65 14.54 10.66
N VAL A 531 15.41 14.95 10.46
CA VAL A 531 14.89 15.41 9.17
C VAL A 531 14.38 16.87 9.25
N LEU A 532 14.35 17.53 8.10
CA LEU A 532 13.84 18.89 7.93
C LEU A 532 12.56 18.85 7.10
N LEU A 533 11.55 19.62 7.51
CA LEU A 533 10.34 19.83 6.74
C LEU A 533 10.46 21.16 6.00
N TYR A 534 10.63 21.11 4.69
CA TYR A 534 10.72 22.27 3.83
C TYR A 534 9.34 22.70 3.32
N ILE A 535 9.19 24.02 3.14
CA ILE A 535 8.02 24.64 2.51
C ILE A 535 8.48 25.27 1.21
N TYR A 536 7.90 24.82 0.10
CA TYR A 536 8.14 25.37 -1.22
C TYR A 536 6.81 25.66 -1.89
N GLN A 537 6.46 26.93 -2.03
CA GLN A 537 5.13 27.35 -2.50
C GLN A 537 4.01 26.72 -1.65
N SER A 538 3.11 25.91 -2.24
CA SER A 538 2.08 25.14 -1.54
C SER A 538 2.50 23.70 -1.21
N PHE A 539 3.73 23.33 -1.53
CA PHE A 539 4.27 21.98 -1.40
C PHE A 539 5.14 21.83 -0.14
N LEU A 540 4.97 20.71 0.57
CA LEU A 540 5.70 20.36 1.78
C LEU A 540 6.46 19.06 1.55
N PHE A 541 7.75 19.02 1.87
CA PHE A 541 8.56 17.83 1.68
C PHE A 541 9.59 17.65 2.79
N VAL A 542 10.03 16.40 2.97
CA VAL A 542 10.93 16.02 4.06
C VAL A 542 12.23 15.50 3.47
N VAL A 543 13.36 16.02 3.97
CA VAL A 543 14.69 15.53 3.64
C VAL A 543 15.56 15.36 4.88
N PRO A 544 16.57 14.48 4.84
CA PRO A 544 17.64 14.40 5.82
C PRO A 544 18.26 15.77 6.17
N ASN A 545 18.63 15.97 7.43
CA ASN A 545 19.18 17.23 7.94
C ASN A 545 20.52 17.66 7.32
N ASP A 546 21.28 16.72 6.77
CA ASP A 546 22.51 17.02 6.03
C ASP A 546 22.25 17.62 4.63
N ILE A 547 21.02 17.50 4.11
CA ILE A 547 20.56 18.19 2.91
C ILE A 547 20.00 19.56 3.30
N ARG A 548 20.83 20.60 3.16
CA ARG A 548 20.48 21.98 3.51
C ARG A 548 20.23 22.83 2.28
N LEU A 549 18.96 23.19 2.10
CA LEU A 549 18.48 24.18 1.13
C LEU A 549 18.23 25.52 1.82
N ASN A 550 18.44 26.61 1.11
CA ASN A 550 18.07 27.99 1.41
C ASN A 550 16.58 28.25 1.11
N LEU A 551 15.74 27.35 1.60
CA LEU A 551 14.29 27.44 1.57
C LEU A 551 13.78 27.58 3.00
N MET A 552 12.52 27.97 3.17
CA MET A 552 11.90 27.97 4.49
C MET A 552 11.73 26.53 4.98
N TYR A 553 12.13 26.24 6.22
CA TYR A 553 11.98 24.92 6.83
C TYR A 553 11.63 24.99 8.30
N TYR A 554 11.18 23.85 8.84
CA TYR A 554 11.06 23.58 10.26
C TYR A 554 11.99 22.44 10.67
N ASP A 555 12.56 22.53 11.87
CA ASP A 555 13.25 21.42 12.51
C ASP A 555 12.23 20.46 13.13
N ASN A 556 12.49 19.15 13.06
CA ASN A 556 11.64 18.16 13.72
C ASN A 556 11.69 18.35 15.26
N PRO A 557 10.57 18.69 15.92
CA PRO A 557 10.55 19.01 17.35
C PRO A 557 10.86 17.81 18.26
N PHE A 558 10.87 16.58 17.74
CA PHE A 558 11.12 15.35 18.50
C PHE A 558 12.49 14.70 18.23
N GLY A 559 13.40 15.39 17.53
CA GLY A 559 14.80 14.99 17.46
C GLY A 559 15.44 15.03 18.85
N GLU A 560 15.65 13.86 19.48
CA GLU A 560 16.63 13.77 20.56
C GLU A 560 17.97 14.24 19.99
N VAL A 561 18.39 15.45 20.38
CA VAL A 561 19.71 15.99 20.05
C VAL A 561 20.75 15.12 20.76
N LYS A 562 21.13 14.00 20.15
CA LYS A 562 22.40 13.35 20.44
C LYS A 562 23.49 14.28 19.92
N LYS A 563 23.93 15.22 20.75
CA LYS A 563 25.20 15.94 20.57
C LYS A 563 26.34 14.92 20.62
N ASN A 564 26.56 14.21 19.53
CA ASN A 564 27.78 13.44 19.34
C ASN A 564 28.80 14.31 18.61
N LYS A 565 29.97 14.37 19.24
CA LYS A 565 31.13 15.17 18.86
C LYS A 565 31.45 15.01 17.38
N GLN A 566 31.70 16.16 16.74
CA GLN A 566 32.41 16.30 15.49
C GLN A 566 33.43 15.18 15.27
N THR A 567 33.15 14.32 14.30
CA THR A 567 34.22 13.67 13.53
C THR A 567 34.12 14.24 12.12
N LYS A 568 35.14 15.02 11.77
CA LYS A 568 35.32 15.58 10.44
C LYS A 568 35.48 14.45 9.43
N SER A 569 34.58 14.35 8.47
CA SER A 569 34.93 13.88 7.12
C SER A 569 34.73 15.08 6.18
N GLU A 570 35.84 15.56 5.63
CA GLU A 570 35.90 16.71 4.75
C GLU A 570 35.37 16.35 3.36
N TYR A 571 34.30 17.01 2.91
CA TYR A 571 34.10 17.29 1.49
C TYR A 571 34.05 18.82 1.32
N LYS A 572 35.11 19.35 0.69
CA LYS A 572 35.31 20.78 0.44
C LYS A 572 34.68 21.16 -0.90
N TYR A 573 33.68 22.03 -0.89
CA TYR A 573 33.48 23.00 -1.96
C TYR A 573 33.70 24.42 -1.42
N SER A 574 34.48 25.17 -2.19
CA SER A 574 35.09 26.45 -1.85
C SER A 574 34.10 27.62 -1.82
N LYS A 575 33.91 28.24 -0.63
CA LYS A 575 33.30 29.57 -0.49
C LYS A 575 34.31 30.67 -0.82
N ARG A 576 33.96 31.56 -1.76
CA ARG A 576 34.55 32.91 -1.86
C ARG A 576 33.73 33.86 -0.98
N ASN A 577 34.46 34.57 -0.10
CA ASN A 577 33.97 35.59 0.81
C ASN A 577 33.50 36.86 0.09
N THR A 578 32.41 37.45 0.56
CA THR A 578 32.26 38.90 0.72
C THR A 578 31.50 39.20 2.01
N LYS A 579 32.12 40.02 2.87
CA LYS A 579 31.55 40.61 4.08
C LYS A 579 30.87 41.94 3.74
N SER A 580 29.70 42.21 4.30
CA SER A 580 29.27 43.54 4.76
C SER A 580 27.96 43.38 5.54
N ASN A 581 27.99 43.54 6.87
CA ASN A 581 27.83 44.78 7.66
C ASN A 581 26.36 45.10 7.99
N SER A 582 26.13 45.23 9.29
CA SER A 582 24.87 45.47 9.97
C SER A 582 24.36 46.91 9.85
N ASN A 583 23.05 47.05 10.10
CA ASN A 583 22.25 48.23 10.43
C ASN A 583 21.46 48.86 9.28
N ASN A 584 20.13 48.65 9.31
CA ASN A 584 19.20 49.78 9.34
C ASN A 584 17.82 49.35 9.84
N THR A 585 17.43 49.92 10.98
CA THR A 585 16.03 50.15 11.33
C THR A 585 15.41 51.08 10.29
N ASN A 586 14.34 50.67 9.62
CA ASN A 586 13.34 51.60 9.10
C ASN A 586 11.96 50.93 9.08
N ARG A 587 11.01 51.63 9.71
CA ARG A 587 9.58 51.41 9.59
C ARG A 587 9.18 51.51 8.12
N TYR A 588 8.48 50.52 7.59
CA TYR A 588 7.64 50.69 6.41
C TYR A 588 6.26 50.12 6.66
N THR A 589 5.31 50.88 6.17
CA THR A 589 3.87 50.84 6.33
C THR A 589 3.25 49.56 5.79
N CYS A 590 2.16 49.13 6.44
CA CYS A 590 1.25 48.08 5.99
C CYS A 590 0.93 48.24 4.50
N THR A 591 1.29 47.25 3.70
CA THR A 591 0.92 47.14 2.28
C THR A 591 0.15 45.85 2.10
N LEU A 592 -1.04 45.95 1.49
CA LEU A 592 -1.89 44.82 1.14
C LEU A 592 -1.11 43.90 0.19
N ASN A 593 -1.02 42.61 0.51
CA ASN A 593 -0.29 41.60 -0.27
C ASN A 593 -1.05 41.25 -1.55
N VAL A 594 -0.88 42.07 -2.59
CA VAL A 594 -1.15 41.66 -3.97
C VAL A 594 0.08 41.97 -4.80
N ASP A 595 0.71 40.94 -5.36
CA ASP A 595 1.89 41.09 -6.21
C ASP A 595 1.51 41.84 -7.49
N ARG A 596 2.11 43.02 -7.67
CA ARG A 596 1.87 43.82 -8.88
C ARG A 596 2.63 43.18 -10.06
N PRO A 597 2.05 43.14 -11.27
CA PRO A 597 2.63 42.41 -12.39
C PRO A 597 4.02 42.91 -12.81
N TYR A 598 4.34 44.16 -12.48
CA TYR A 598 5.61 44.82 -12.84
C TYR A 598 6.35 45.35 -11.61
N GLY A 599 6.40 44.54 -10.55
CA GLY A 599 7.14 44.84 -9.32
C GLY A 599 6.43 45.88 -8.47
N SER A 600 6.80 47.16 -8.60
CA SER A 600 6.15 48.26 -7.86
C SER A 600 5.02 48.93 -8.64
N SER A 601 4.74 48.52 -9.88
CA SER A 601 3.72 49.13 -10.75
C SER A 601 2.69 48.12 -11.24
N TRP A 602 1.45 48.58 -11.39
CA TRP A 602 0.39 47.82 -12.06
C TRP A 602 0.55 47.75 -13.58
N PHE A 603 1.32 48.67 -14.18
CA PHE A 603 1.43 48.83 -15.63
C PHE A 603 2.85 48.60 -16.13
N SER A 604 2.99 48.11 -17.35
CA SER A 604 4.30 47.84 -17.94
C SER A 604 5.12 49.14 -18.11
N PRO A 605 6.45 49.05 -18.19
CA PRO A 605 7.28 50.20 -18.55
C PRO A 605 6.85 50.85 -19.88
N GLN A 606 6.34 50.07 -20.83
CA GLN A 606 5.84 50.56 -22.13
C GLN A 606 4.55 51.37 -21.97
N ALA A 607 3.65 50.97 -21.07
CA ALA A 607 2.43 51.72 -20.75
C ALA A 607 2.70 53.10 -20.13
N HIS A 608 3.92 53.35 -19.62
CA HIS A 608 4.32 54.67 -19.10
C HIS A 608 4.73 55.66 -20.20
N SER A 609 4.75 55.24 -21.47
CA SER A 609 5.14 56.08 -22.61
C SER A 609 4.20 55.96 -23.82
N ASP A 610 3.20 55.07 -23.76
CA ASP A 610 2.21 54.86 -24.82
C ASP A 610 0.80 54.72 -24.23
N GLU A 611 -0.06 55.71 -24.52
CA GLU A 611 -1.44 55.76 -24.04
C GLU A 611 -2.31 54.57 -24.51
N ASN A 612 -2.03 54.03 -25.70
CA ASN A 612 -2.80 52.90 -26.24
C ASN A 612 -2.49 51.61 -25.46
N ILE A 613 -1.23 51.41 -25.09
CA ILE A 613 -0.78 50.27 -24.29
C ILE A 613 -1.33 50.40 -22.86
N LEU A 614 -1.27 51.59 -22.26
CA LEU A 614 -1.84 51.88 -20.93
C LEU A 614 -3.34 51.58 -20.87
N ASN A 615 -4.10 52.02 -21.88
CA ASN A 615 -5.54 51.76 -21.95
C ASN A 615 -5.87 50.29 -22.18
N ALA A 616 -5.04 49.55 -22.93
CA ALA A 616 -5.22 48.12 -23.16
C ALA A 616 -4.94 47.30 -21.89
N GLU A 617 -3.85 47.59 -21.17
CA GLU A 617 -3.50 46.93 -19.91
C GLU A 617 -4.52 47.25 -18.80
N TYR A 618 -4.98 48.50 -18.71
CA TYR A 618 -6.02 48.89 -17.78
C TYR A 618 -7.32 48.11 -17.99
N ARG A 619 -7.73 47.87 -19.23
CA ARG A 619 -8.93 47.07 -19.52
C ARG A 619 -8.79 45.62 -19.07
N LYS A 620 -7.59 45.03 -19.15
CA LYS A 620 -7.31 43.68 -18.64
C LYS A 620 -7.39 43.65 -17.12
N LEU A 621 -6.73 44.59 -16.45
CA LEU A 621 -6.76 44.71 -14.99
C LEU A 621 -8.16 45.02 -14.46
N ALA A 622 -8.94 45.85 -15.15
CA ALA A 622 -10.32 46.11 -14.78
C ALA A 622 -11.20 44.86 -14.88
N LYS A 623 -11.04 44.02 -15.90
CA LYS A 623 -11.79 42.75 -15.95
C LYS A 623 -11.45 41.82 -14.79
N GLN A 624 -10.23 41.88 -14.29
CA GLN A 624 -9.74 40.98 -13.24
C GLN A 624 -10.06 41.48 -11.83
N TYR A 625 -9.99 42.79 -11.59
CA TYR A 625 -10.07 43.38 -10.26
C TYR A 625 -11.26 44.32 -10.04
N HIS A 626 -12.17 44.50 -11.01
CA HIS A 626 -13.35 45.36 -10.80
C HIS A 626 -14.21 44.84 -9.64
N PRO A 627 -14.66 45.70 -8.71
CA PRO A 627 -15.37 45.27 -7.50
C PRO A 627 -16.67 44.52 -7.76
N ASP A 628 -17.32 44.81 -8.90
CA ASP A 628 -18.56 44.12 -9.31
C ASP A 628 -18.31 42.73 -9.94
N LEU A 629 -17.07 42.41 -10.32
CA LEU A 629 -16.68 41.16 -10.97
C LEU A 629 -15.84 40.26 -10.06
N CYS A 630 -15.06 40.84 -9.14
CA CYS A 630 -14.18 40.13 -8.22
C CYS A 630 -14.78 40.05 -6.80
N LYS A 631 -14.97 38.83 -6.27
CA LYS A 631 -15.58 38.57 -4.94
C LYS A 631 -14.59 38.64 -3.77
N GLN A 632 -13.36 39.14 -3.98
CA GLN A 632 -12.37 39.32 -2.91
C GLN A 632 -12.72 40.55 -2.06
N ASN A 633 -12.55 40.44 -0.73
CA ASN A 633 -12.91 41.52 0.22
C ASN A 633 -12.17 42.84 -0.03
N ASP A 634 -10.99 42.79 -0.65
CA ASP A 634 -10.10 43.94 -0.86
C ASP A 634 -10.12 44.49 -2.31
N ALA A 635 -10.97 43.91 -3.19
CA ALA A 635 -11.03 44.24 -4.62
C ALA A 635 -11.30 45.73 -4.89
N LYS A 636 -12.06 46.39 -4.01
CA LYS A 636 -12.35 47.84 -4.11
C LYS A 636 -11.11 48.71 -3.87
N GLU A 637 -10.24 48.33 -2.94
CA GLU A 637 -9.02 49.08 -2.63
C GLU A 637 -7.95 48.85 -3.71
N ILE A 638 -7.79 47.61 -4.17
CA ILE A 638 -6.88 47.24 -5.26
C ILE A 638 -7.26 47.96 -6.57
N PHE A 639 -8.55 47.95 -6.93
CA PHE A 639 -9.01 48.61 -8.14
C PHE A 639 -8.86 50.14 -8.09
N GLN A 640 -8.99 50.73 -6.89
CA GLN A 640 -8.73 52.15 -6.68
C GLN A 640 -7.24 52.47 -6.88
N GLU A 641 -6.32 51.62 -6.42
CA GLU A 641 -4.88 51.79 -6.68
C GLU A 641 -4.56 51.74 -8.18
N ILE A 642 -5.08 50.74 -8.90
CA ILE A 642 -4.89 50.60 -10.36
C ILE A 642 -5.41 51.85 -11.10
N THR A 643 -6.57 52.36 -10.70
CA THR A 643 -7.18 53.55 -11.30
C THR A 643 -6.36 54.81 -11.01
N ASN A 644 -5.85 54.95 -9.78
CA ASN A 644 -5.01 56.09 -9.39
C ASN A 644 -3.66 56.07 -10.12
N GLU A 645 -3.02 54.91 -10.25
CA GLU A 645 -1.75 54.78 -10.98
C GLU A 645 -1.93 55.08 -12.47
N LYS A 646 -3.00 54.59 -13.10
CA LYS A 646 -3.33 54.95 -14.49
C LYS A 646 -3.46 56.46 -14.66
N ASN A 647 -4.20 57.14 -13.79
CA ASN A 647 -4.41 58.58 -13.90
C ASN A 647 -3.09 59.35 -13.72
N ASN A 648 -2.20 58.90 -12.83
CA ASN A 648 -0.87 59.48 -12.67
C ASN A 648 -0.02 59.30 -13.94
N ILE A 649 -0.06 58.12 -14.57
CA ILE A 649 0.65 57.87 -15.83
C ILE A 649 0.06 58.72 -16.96
N LEU A 650 -1.26 58.79 -17.08
CA LEU A 650 -1.95 59.58 -18.11
C LEU A 650 -1.61 61.07 -18.01
N ASN A 651 -1.51 61.60 -16.78
CA ASN A 651 -1.10 62.99 -16.53
C ASN A 651 0.38 63.26 -16.86
N ASN A 652 1.21 62.22 -16.95
CA ASN A 652 2.63 62.32 -17.29
C ASN A 652 2.93 62.05 -18.78
N ILE A 653 1.97 61.50 -19.53
CA ILE A 653 2.05 61.26 -20.99
C ILE A 653 1.46 62.45 -21.77
N GLY A 654 0.71 63.34 -21.11
CA GLY A 654 0.06 64.53 -21.68
C GLY A 654 0.96 65.75 -21.86
#